data_AF-A0AAC9I4H0-F1
#
_entry.id   AF-A0AAC9I4H0-F1
#
_cell.length_a   1.000
_cell.length_b   1.000
_cell.length_c   1.000
_cell.angle_alpha   90.00
_cell.angle_beta   90.00
_cell.angle_gamma   90.00
#
_symmetry.space_group_name_H-M   'P 1'
#
loop_
_entity.id
_entity.type
_entity.pdbx_description
1 polymer ?
#
loop_
_entity_poly.entity_id
_entity_poly.type
_entity_poly.pdbx_seq_one_letter_code
_entity_poly.pdbx_strand_id
1 'polypeptide(L)'
;MVENKNGLKIGKSKLRNVILLLALVGIVNSNASAQTDPSILPLLREVKGVLRCNITSYQDTNVLQKSVFSSKELNTTSGRWTLQMQSSPVAKSPNAIDVNAVFQLKEGTASASAVSVSFDFSQWSSNNYVLVPASVYNGNRYRAIGNGYMPDYPKDMYYNPKVPLTISNDPRLNVDKGKASLIELQTTNASTPAMCFFSPKEKKGFIVLTNQQTRFGNNGLSIVENAKQDSCSFQISAPSMRKMATGFGDFHASGDRAPDWKAGDELSLQFRVYVFPANDIPDLLKKFIEVRKSFTGSNEPRNQLPMSKQFEVSTAIARNNWYENSTVNFYRTGNSNDFRLGWVAGMMNTYPMLVLNEEKETNRVEKELDFVVNKLQGKSGFFYGGITGGGKIIPDKMSKDYPAIQAMVRVNSDVLLWFMKHFMLLKAQGKSSFIKPEWENAAKKLAQAFVVTWNKYGEFGQYIVPETGEIAVFNSTGGAIAPGGLALAAKYFNEPSFLNVAKASADYYYQRDVVKQGLTGGHCEDISQDADSESAFGFLESLMALYYTTNDVQWLKKAEVQAALCSTWTLSYDPIFPKNSAIAKLGCHMAGAVWASIQNKHAAPGICTASGDYLFKLYRATGNKLYADLINDIQHASAEATNMPNHITTNNLIGSSMERIQPSDAEGRGSIGNFINTRNTWTETNGILMAMELPGIYLQTDTRKLQIFDHVEAKIVKSSAAGVVLAISNKTIYDASVTLFAETSKDASRVMDYTSFLNWPKLEVKAGGNISVLVAKNGKVTLL
;
A
#
# COMPACT_ATOMS: atom_id res chain seq x y z
N MET A 1 -50.51 -25.66 22.24
CA MET A 1 -51.76 -25.34 22.95
C MET A 1 -52.31 -24.04 22.40
N VAL A 2 -53.52 -24.12 21.85
CA VAL A 2 -54.56 -23.09 21.64
C VAL A 2 -54.23 -21.85 20.79
N GLU A 3 -55.06 -21.72 19.75
CA GLU A 3 -55.32 -20.63 18.82
C GLU A 3 -55.28 -19.21 19.40
N ASN A 4 -54.87 -18.23 18.59
CA ASN A 4 -55.83 -17.19 18.23
C ASN A 4 -55.59 -16.59 16.84
N LYS A 5 -56.68 -16.54 16.08
CA LYS A 5 -56.83 -15.99 14.73
C LYS A 5 -56.98 -14.47 14.81
N ASN A 6 -56.46 -13.75 13.82
CA ASN A 6 -57.21 -12.69 13.14
C ASN A 6 -56.50 -12.30 11.84
N GLY A 7 -57.17 -12.61 10.73
CA GLY A 7 -56.74 -12.21 9.40
C GLY A 7 -57.23 -10.81 9.05
N LEU A 8 -56.52 -10.15 8.13
CA LEU A 8 -57.12 -9.15 7.25
C LEU A 8 -56.52 -9.22 5.85
N LYS A 9 -57.45 -9.33 4.91
CA LYS A 9 -57.41 -9.49 3.45
C LYS A 9 -56.33 -8.69 2.73
N ILE A 10 -55.55 -9.38 1.88
CA ILE A 10 -54.78 -8.78 0.78
C ILE A 10 -55.65 -8.78 -0.48
N GLY A 11 -56.01 -7.59 -0.96
CA GLY A 11 -56.68 -7.39 -2.24
C GLY A 11 -55.68 -7.46 -3.40
N LYS A 12 -56.02 -8.23 -4.43
CA LYS A 12 -55.35 -8.23 -5.74
C LYS A 12 -55.74 -6.98 -6.53
N SER A 13 -54.73 -6.33 -7.13
CA SER A 13 -54.67 -5.44 -8.33
C SER A 13 -53.77 -4.25 -7.98
N LYS A 14 -52.75 -3.81 -8.72
CA LYS A 14 -52.36 -3.92 -10.13
C LYS A 14 -50.81 -3.84 -10.16
N LEU A 15 -50.09 -4.82 -10.69
CA LEU A 15 -49.43 -4.77 -12.01
C LEU A 15 -49.25 -3.35 -12.62
N ARG A 16 -48.23 -2.61 -12.18
CA ARG A 16 -47.42 -1.62 -12.94
C ARG A 16 -46.44 -0.94 -11.97
N ASN A 17 -45.22 -0.65 -12.45
CA ASN A 17 -44.11 0.07 -11.77
C ASN A 17 -42.95 -0.81 -11.26
N VAL A 18 -42.44 -1.66 -12.15
CA VAL A 18 -41.00 -1.94 -12.24
C VAL A 18 -40.67 -1.77 -13.73
N ILE A 19 -39.52 -1.17 -14.07
CA ILE A 19 -39.09 -0.66 -15.39
C ILE A 19 -39.31 0.85 -15.56
N LEU A 20 -38.41 1.64 -14.96
CA LEU A 20 -38.08 3.00 -15.40
C LEU A 20 -36.72 3.39 -14.83
N LEU A 21 -35.67 2.67 -15.25
CA LEU A 21 -34.29 3.09 -14.99
C LEU A 21 -33.32 2.54 -16.05
N LEU A 22 -33.71 2.57 -17.32
CA LEU A 22 -32.88 2.13 -18.45
C LEU A 22 -33.49 2.71 -19.73
N ALA A 23 -33.18 3.97 -20.05
CA ALA A 23 -33.21 4.54 -21.41
C ALA A 23 -33.07 6.07 -21.34
N LEU A 24 -31.83 6.58 -21.34
CA LEU A 24 -31.49 7.91 -21.89
C LEU A 24 -29.96 8.07 -21.96
N VAL A 25 -29.32 7.20 -22.75
CA VAL A 25 -28.07 7.53 -23.45
C VAL A 25 -28.14 6.89 -24.82
N GLY A 26 -28.85 7.54 -25.72
CA GLY A 26 -28.86 7.24 -27.15
C GLY A 26 -29.19 8.55 -27.86
N ILE A 27 -28.45 8.84 -28.94
CA ILE A 27 -28.38 10.10 -29.71
C ILE A 27 -27.24 11.01 -29.13
N VAL A 28 -26.13 11.33 -29.81
CA VAL A 28 -25.85 11.51 -31.26
C VAL A 28 -24.43 10.99 -31.60
N ASN A 29 -24.34 10.18 -32.66
CA ASN A 29 -23.10 10.00 -33.44
C ASN A 29 -23.07 11.13 -34.48
N SER A 30 -22.35 12.23 -34.21
CA SER A 30 -21.81 13.19 -35.20
C SER A 30 -21.21 14.41 -34.48
N ASN A 31 -19.92 14.64 -34.73
CA ASN A 31 -19.16 15.88 -34.47
C ASN A 31 -18.88 16.27 -33.00
N ALA A 32 -18.02 15.49 -32.33
CA ALA A 32 -17.40 15.82 -31.04
C ALA A 32 -16.11 16.69 -31.15
N SER A 33 -15.86 17.39 -32.26
CA SER A 33 -14.56 18.05 -32.50
C SER A 33 -14.44 19.51 -32.05
N ALA A 34 -15.49 20.12 -31.49
CA ALA A 34 -15.47 21.55 -31.12
C ALA A 34 -15.13 21.83 -29.65
N GLN A 35 -15.06 20.80 -28.81
CA GLN A 35 -15.03 20.93 -27.34
C GLN A 35 -13.63 20.82 -26.74
N THR A 36 -12.71 20.19 -27.47
CA THR A 36 -11.41 19.74 -26.97
C THR A 36 -10.32 20.71 -27.39
N ASP A 37 -9.42 21.04 -26.47
CA ASP A 37 -8.19 21.74 -26.85
C ASP A 37 -7.51 20.91 -27.97
N PRO A 38 -7.27 21.47 -29.17
CA PRO A 38 -6.74 20.70 -30.28
C PRO A 38 -5.44 19.96 -29.95
N SER A 39 -4.71 20.43 -28.93
CA SER A 39 -3.46 19.83 -28.45
C SER A 39 -3.62 18.46 -27.76
N ILE A 40 -4.74 18.20 -27.05
CA ILE A 40 -4.94 16.93 -26.31
C ILE A 40 -5.52 15.83 -27.20
N LEU A 41 -6.21 16.21 -28.28
CA LEU A 41 -6.90 15.28 -29.18
C LEU A 41 -5.99 14.21 -29.80
N PRO A 42 -4.78 14.52 -30.31
CA PRO A 42 -3.90 13.52 -30.86
C PRO A 42 -3.58 12.41 -29.85
N LEU A 43 -3.30 12.79 -28.61
CA LEU A 43 -2.94 11.88 -27.53
C LEU A 43 -4.10 10.93 -27.18
N LEU A 44 -5.32 11.48 -27.01
CA LEU A 44 -6.49 10.67 -26.67
C LEU A 44 -6.96 9.75 -27.82
N ARG A 45 -6.75 10.15 -29.08
CA ARG A 45 -7.11 9.32 -30.25
C ARG A 45 -6.37 7.99 -30.29
N GLU A 46 -5.15 7.93 -29.74
CA GLU A 46 -4.37 6.68 -29.63
C GLU A 46 -5.06 5.62 -28.75
N VAL A 47 -5.94 6.04 -27.84
CA VAL A 47 -6.74 5.17 -26.97
C VAL A 47 -8.25 5.29 -27.25
N LYS A 48 -8.61 5.76 -28.46
CA LYS A 48 -10.01 5.97 -28.89
C LYS A 48 -10.82 6.85 -27.93
N GLY A 49 -10.12 7.75 -27.25
CA GLY A 49 -10.65 8.66 -26.25
C GLY A 49 -11.06 10.01 -26.84
N VAL A 50 -12.06 10.62 -26.22
CA VAL A 50 -12.40 12.04 -26.37
C VAL A 50 -12.58 12.67 -24.99
N LEU A 51 -12.39 13.97 -24.89
CA LEU A 51 -12.60 14.71 -23.64
C LEU A 51 -13.89 15.53 -23.71
N ARG A 52 -14.72 15.43 -22.67
CA ARG A 52 -15.97 16.17 -22.50
C ARG A 52 -16.03 16.88 -21.16
N CYS A 53 -16.40 18.16 -21.19
CA CYS A 53 -16.68 18.99 -20.02
C CYS A 53 -18.19 19.13 -19.83
N ASN A 54 -18.67 19.02 -18.59
CA ASN A 54 -20.10 19.03 -18.28
C ASN A 54 -20.40 19.79 -17.00
N ILE A 55 -21.61 20.33 -16.91
CA ILE A 55 -22.25 20.78 -15.67
C ILE A 55 -23.38 19.81 -15.35
N THR A 56 -23.43 19.36 -14.10
CA THR A 56 -24.48 18.46 -13.62
C THR A 56 -25.16 19.07 -12.41
N SER A 57 -26.48 19.21 -12.46
CA SER A 57 -27.30 19.64 -11.32
C SER A 57 -27.84 18.42 -10.57
N TYR A 58 -27.98 18.57 -9.26
CA TYR A 58 -28.32 17.49 -8.35
C TYR A 58 -29.48 17.83 -7.43
N GLN A 59 -30.24 16.80 -7.06
CA GLN A 59 -31.04 16.76 -5.86
C GLN A 59 -30.35 15.78 -4.90
N ASP A 60 -29.77 16.31 -3.83
CA ASP A 60 -28.81 15.58 -2.99
C ASP A 60 -27.64 15.03 -3.83
N THR A 61 -27.58 13.72 -4.03
CA THR A 61 -26.60 13.02 -4.87
C THR A 61 -27.21 12.44 -6.15
N ASN A 62 -28.51 12.65 -6.39
CA ASN A 62 -29.17 12.21 -7.60
C ASN A 62 -29.04 13.25 -8.71
N VAL A 63 -28.59 12.81 -9.88
CA VAL A 63 -28.50 13.67 -11.06
C VAL A 63 -29.90 14.08 -11.51
N LEU A 64 -30.13 15.38 -11.62
CA LEU A 64 -31.35 15.96 -12.20
C LEU A 64 -31.15 16.24 -13.68
N GLN A 65 -30.11 17.01 -14.01
CA GLN A 65 -29.81 17.41 -15.38
C GLN A 65 -28.31 17.43 -15.59
N LYS A 66 -27.86 16.87 -16.72
CA LYS A 66 -26.48 16.96 -17.19
C LYS A 66 -26.46 17.75 -18.49
N SER A 67 -25.70 18.83 -18.51
CA SER A 67 -25.51 19.71 -19.67
C SER A 67 -24.05 19.64 -20.12
N VAL A 68 -23.83 19.37 -21.41
CA VAL A 68 -22.50 19.18 -22.00
C VAL A 68 -22.11 20.44 -22.77
N PHE A 69 -20.88 20.92 -22.60
CA PHE A 69 -20.37 22.02 -23.40
C PHE A 69 -20.15 21.58 -24.86
N SER A 70 -20.97 22.05 -25.80
CA SER A 70 -20.73 21.87 -27.24
C SER A 70 -19.91 23.02 -27.86
N SER A 71 -19.77 24.13 -27.14
CA SER A 71 -18.99 25.31 -27.50
C SER A 71 -18.33 25.91 -26.25
N LYS A 72 -17.62 27.04 -26.38
CA LYS A 72 -17.07 27.78 -25.22
C LYS A 72 -18.14 28.35 -24.29
N GLU A 73 -19.39 28.43 -24.75
CA GLU A 73 -20.53 28.85 -23.93
C GLU A 73 -21.56 27.72 -23.83
N LEU A 74 -22.28 27.67 -22.70
CA LEU A 74 -23.37 26.74 -22.46
C LEU A 74 -24.51 27.47 -21.74
N ASN A 75 -25.69 27.47 -22.36
CA ASN A 75 -26.91 27.93 -21.72
C ASN A 75 -27.56 26.75 -20.99
N THR A 76 -27.67 26.86 -19.67
CA THR A 76 -28.48 25.97 -18.84
C THR A 76 -29.82 26.64 -18.51
N THR A 77 -30.75 25.91 -17.91
CA THR A 77 -32.04 26.46 -17.48
C THR A 77 -31.91 27.59 -16.46
N SER A 78 -30.82 27.62 -15.69
CA SER A 78 -30.63 28.57 -14.58
C SER A 78 -29.54 29.62 -14.82
N GLY A 79 -28.68 29.43 -15.82
CA GLY A 79 -27.62 30.40 -16.11
C GLY A 79 -26.78 30.11 -17.36
N ARG A 80 -25.98 31.11 -17.75
CA ARG A 80 -25.05 31.06 -18.88
C ARG A 80 -23.63 30.82 -18.38
N TRP A 81 -23.04 29.72 -18.82
CA TRP A 81 -21.71 29.29 -18.43
C TRP A 81 -20.71 29.48 -19.55
N THR A 82 -19.45 29.68 -19.16
CA THR A 82 -18.32 29.66 -20.09
C THR A 82 -17.28 28.64 -19.65
N LEU A 83 -16.60 28.07 -20.64
CA LEU A 83 -15.49 27.14 -20.46
C LEU A 83 -14.27 27.67 -21.22
N GLN A 84 -13.17 27.84 -20.49
CA GLN A 84 -11.86 28.10 -21.08
C GLN A 84 -10.96 26.91 -20.79
N MET A 85 -10.32 26.37 -21.82
CA MET A 85 -9.32 25.34 -21.66
C MET A 85 -7.97 25.86 -22.12
N GLN A 86 -6.97 25.61 -21.29
CA GLN A 86 -5.58 25.92 -21.57
C GLN A 86 -4.80 24.63 -21.42
N SER A 87 -3.90 24.36 -22.36
CA SER A 87 -3.02 23.21 -22.29
C SER A 87 -1.57 23.60 -22.52
N SER A 88 -0.67 22.83 -21.94
CA SER A 88 0.76 22.98 -22.13
C SER A 88 1.45 21.62 -22.22
N PRO A 89 2.44 21.45 -23.12
CA PRO A 89 3.29 20.27 -23.12
C PRO A 89 4.02 20.11 -21.78
N VAL A 90 4.23 18.86 -21.35
CA VAL A 90 4.98 18.56 -20.13
C VAL A 90 6.46 18.44 -20.47
N ALA A 91 7.31 19.19 -19.77
CA ALA A 91 8.75 19.16 -19.99
C ALA A 91 9.31 17.74 -19.90
N LYS A 92 10.13 17.35 -20.89
CA LYS A 92 10.76 16.01 -21.00
C LYS A 92 9.77 14.84 -21.07
N SER A 93 8.48 15.09 -21.32
CA SER A 93 7.45 14.05 -21.47
C SER A 93 6.58 14.33 -22.71
N PRO A 94 7.03 13.94 -23.91
CA PRO A 94 6.29 14.21 -25.16
C PRO A 94 4.93 13.52 -25.24
N ASN A 95 4.74 12.47 -24.44
CA ASN A 95 3.52 11.68 -24.36
C ASN A 95 2.55 12.19 -23.28
N ALA A 96 2.70 13.46 -22.86
CA ALA A 96 1.97 14.03 -21.75
C ALA A 96 1.57 15.48 -21.99
N ILE A 97 0.41 15.86 -21.42
CA ILE A 97 -0.13 17.21 -21.54
C ILE A 97 -0.76 17.64 -20.22
N ASP A 98 -0.44 18.87 -19.79
CA ASP A 98 -1.13 19.56 -18.71
C ASP A 98 -2.35 20.28 -19.28
N VAL A 99 -3.47 20.22 -18.56
CA VAL A 99 -4.70 20.92 -18.93
C VAL A 99 -5.29 21.61 -17.71
N ASN A 100 -5.69 22.87 -17.92
CA ASN A 100 -6.48 23.66 -16.98
C ASN A 100 -7.84 23.97 -17.61
N ALA A 101 -8.91 23.39 -17.07
CA ALA A 101 -10.29 23.68 -17.48
C ALA A 101 -10.93 24.66 -16.49
N VAL A 102 -11.19 25.87 -16.95
CA VAL A 102 -11.78 26.96 -16.15
C VAL A 102 -13.26 27.09 -16.51
N PHE A 103 -14.11 26.82 -15.53
CA PHE A 103 -15.57 26.94 -15.61
C PHE A 103 -16.00 28.22 -14.91
N GLN A 104 -16.79 29.06 -15.59
CA GLN A 104 -17.34 30.28 -15.00
C GLN A 104 -18.84 30.38 -15.25
N LEU A 105 -19.61 30.66 -14.21
CA LEU A 105 -21.01 31.07 -14.36
C LEU A 105 -21.02 32.57 -14.68
N LYS A 106 -21.21 32.92 -15.95
CA LYS A 106 -21.14 34.31 -16.43
C LYS A 106 -22.39 35.11 -16.01
N GLU A 107 -23.56 34.50 -16.13
CA GLU A 107 -24.85 35.12 -15.78
C GLU A 107 -25.82 34.09 -15.18
N GLY A 108 -26.71 34.56 -14.30
CA GLY A 108 -27.72 33.72 -13.63
C GLY A 108 -27.25 33.13 -12.30
N THR A 109 -27.92 32.07 -11.86
CA THR A 109 -27.57 31.29 -10.66
C THR A 109 -27.60 29.81 -11.00
N ALA A 110 -26.84 28.98 -10.29
CA ALA A 110 -26.93 27.53 -10.46
C ALA A 110 -26.82 26.85 -9.10
N SER A 111 -27.96 26.39 -8.61
CA SER A 111 -28.02 25.68 -7.34
C SER A 111 -27.57 24.22 -7.50
N ALA A 112 -26.95 23.69 -6.45
CA ALA A 112 -26.53 22.29 -6.35
C ALA A 112 -25.93 21.72 -7.65
N SER A 113 -24.95 22.43 -8.21
CA SER A 113 -24.36 22.12 -9.52
C SER A 113 -22.86 21.87 -9.42
N ALA A 114 -22.41 20.73 -9.94
CA ALA A 114 -20.99 20.38 -10.00
C ALA A 114 -20.49 20.37 -11.45
N VAL A 115 -19.24 20.79 -11.63
CA VAL A 115 -18.54 20.73 -12.93
C VAL A 115 -17.73 19.45 -13.01
N SER A 116 -17.50 18.96 -14.23
CA SER A 116 -16.73 17.74 -14.45
C SER A 116 -16.03 17.73 -15.80
N VAL A 117 -14.93 16.99 -15.86
CA VAL A 117 -14.20 16.62 -17.07
C VAL A 117 -14.23 15.10 -17.20
N SER A 118 -14.60 14.59 -18.36
CA SER A 118 -14.75 13.16 -18.66
C SER A 118 -13.87 12.78 -19.85
N PHE A 119 -13.20 11.64 -19.75
CA PHE A 119 -12.45 10.98 -20.81
C PHE A 119 -13.26 9.77 -21.26
N ASP A 120 -13.86 9.86 -22.43
CA ASP A 120 -14.76 8.83 -22.96
C ASP A 120 -14.04 8.01 -24.02
N PHE A 121 -13.85 6.74 -23.70
CA PHE A 121 -13.19 5.75 -24.53
C PHE A 121 -14.23 4.93 -25.27
N SER A 122 -14.22 5.05 -26.60
CA SER A 122 -14.98 4.17 -27.49
C SER A 122 -14.20 2.89 -27.78
N GLN A 123 -14.88 1.85 -28.28
CA GLN A 123 -14.26 0.54 -28.55
C GLN A 123 -13.53 -0.03 -27.32
N TRP A 124 -14.09 0.23 -26.15
CA TRP A 124 -13.57 -0.25 -24.87
C TRP A 124 -13.62 -1.78 -24.81
N SER A 125 -12.78 -2.36 -23.96
CA SER A 125 -12.80 -3.78 -23.65
C SER A 125 -12.70 -3.98 -22.15
N SER A 126 -13.51 -4.86 -21.59
CA SER A 126 -13.41 -5.28 -20.19
C SER A 126 -12.11 -6.01 -19.86
N ASN A 127 -11.32 -6.40 -20.88
CA ASN A 127 -9.96 -6.93 -20.72
C ASN A 127 -8.90 -5.85 -20.44
N ASN A 128 -9.25 -4.56 -20.53
CA ASN A 128 -8.34 -3.49 -20.15
C ASN A 128 -8.07 -3.55 -18.64
N TYR A 129 -6.80 -3.54 -18.26
CA TYR A 129 -6.42 -3.46 -16.86
C TYR A 129 -6.68 -2.05 -16.35
N VAL A 130 -7.61 -1.89 -15.40
CA VAL A 130 -7.97 -0.60 -14.79
C VAL A 130 -7.35 -0.49 -13.39
N LEU A 131 -6.69 0.65 -13.13
CA LEU A 131 -6.02 0.94 -11.86
C LEU A 131 -6.46 2.29 -11.30
N VAL A 132 -6.90 2.29 -10.04
CA VAL A 132 -6.96 3.47 -9.17
C VAL A 132 -6.09 3.13 -7.95
N PRO A 133 -4.91 3.78 -7.77
CA PRO A 133 -3.94 3.39 -6.75
C PRO A 133 -4.57 3.23 -5.37
N ALA A 134 -4.30 2.12 -4.70
CA ALA A 134 -4.87 1.70 -3.42
C ALA A 134 -6.38 1.39 -3.36
N SER A 135 -7.13 1.54 -4.46
CA SER A 135 -8.58 1.31 -4.47
C SER A 135 -9.05 0.26 -5.46
N VAL A 136 -8.46 0.23 -6.66
CA VAL A 136 -8.92 -0.61 -7.77
C VAL A 136 -7.73 -1.20 -8.50
N TYR A 137 -7.68 -2.53 -8.61
CA TYR A 137 -6.67 -3.26 -9.36
C TYR A 137 -7.37 -4.23 -10.32
N ASN A 138 -7.05 -4.13 -11.61
CA ASN A 138 -7.74 -4.86 -12.69
C ASN A 138 -9.26 -4.62 -12.71
N GLY A 139 -9.67 -3.39 -12.38
CA GLY A 139 -11.09 -3.04 -12.22
C GLY A 139 -11.79 -3.73 -11.04
N ASN A 140 -11.06 -4.42 -10.16
CA ASN A 140 -11.59 -5.32 -9.13
C ASN A 140 -12.63 -6.31 -9.68
N ARG A 141 -12.44 -6.80 -10.92
CA ARG A 141 -13.39 -7.70 -11.59
C ARG A 141 -13.30 -9.13 -11.06
N TYR A 142 -13.62 -9.28 -9.79
CA TYR A 142 -13.53 -10.54 -9.05
C TYR A 142 -14.85 -10.87 -8.37
N ARG A 143 -15.02 -12.13 -7.99
CA ARG A 143 -16.16 -12.53 -7.16
C ARG A 143 -16.10 -11.72 -5.87
N ALA A 144 -17.21 -11.12 -5.46
CA ALA A 144 -17.31 -10.40 -4.21
C ALA A 144 -18.19 -11.14 -3.21
N ILE A 145 -17.84 -11.09 -1.93
CA ILE A 145 -18.59 -11.69 -0.83
C ILE A 145 -18.85 -10.69 0.29
N GLY A 146 -19.89 -10.96 1.08
CA GLY A 146 -20.22 -10.19 2.27
C GLY A 146 -20.76 -8.79 2.00
N ASN A 147 -20.98 -8.06 3.10
CA ASN A 147 -21.31 -6.64 3.13
C ASN A 147 -20.89 -6.08 4.49
N GLY A 148 -19.59 -6.17 4.76
CA GLY A 148 -18.97 -5.77 6.03
C GLY A 148 -17.53 -6.28 6.14
N TYR A 149 -16.91 -5.98 7.28
CA TYR A 149 -15.52 -6.31 7.58
C TYR A 149 -15.31 -7.81 7.77
N MET A 150 -14.31 -8.37 7.08
CA MET A 150 -13.88 -9.78 7.15
C MET A 150 -15.03 -10.80 7.08
N PRO A 151 -15.80 -10.85 5.97
CA PRO A 151 -16.98 -11.69 5.89
C PRO A 151 -16.66 -13.19 6.00
N ASP A 152 -17.64 -13.97 6.44
CA ASP A 152 -17.55 -15.43 6.43
C ASP A 152 -17.38 -15.95 5.00
N TYR A 153 -16.45 -16.88 4.83
CA TYR A 153 -16.24 -17.51 3.52
C TYR A 153 -17.32 -18.55 3.24
N PRO A 154 -17.94 -18.52 2.03
CA PRO A 154 -18.87 -19.55 1.63
C PRO A 154 -18.16 -20.91 1.48
N LYS A 155 -18.92 -22.01 1.65
CA LYS A 155 -18.35 -23.38 1.68
C LYS A 155 -17.49 -23.71 0.47
N ASP A 156 -17.84 -23.19 -0.70
CA ASP A 156 -17.14 -23.46 -1.96
C ASP A 156 -15.73 -22.85 -2.04
N MET A 157 -15.36 -21.96 -1.11
CA MET A 157 -13.98 -21.47 -1.01
C MET A 157 -13.03 -22.43 -0.30
N TYR A 158 -13.57 -23.36 0.51
CA TYR A 158 -12.75 -24.26 1.30
C TYR A 158 -12.42 -25.55 0.54
N TYR A 159 -11.14 -25.95 0.62
CA TYR A 159 -10.60 -27.17 0.00
C TYR A 159 -10.91 -27.29 -1.50
N ASN A 160 -10.99 -26.14 -2.19
CA ASN A 160 -11.32 -26.06 -3.60
C ASN A 160 -10.18 -25.39 -4.40
N PRO A 161 -9.32 -26.18 -5.08
CA PRO A 161 -8.25 -25.65 -5.93
C PRO A 161 -8.73 -24.82 -7.13
N LYS A 162 -10.03 -24.83 -7.44
CA LYS A 162 -10.64 -24.09 -8.55
C LYS A 162 -11.40 -22.85 -8.10
N VAL A 163 -11.31 -22.47 -6.82
CA VAL A 163 -11.97 -21.27 -6.30
C VAL A 163 -11.48 -20.02 -7.07
N PRO A 164 -12.38 -19.18 -7.61
CA PRO A 164 -11.96 -17.92 -8.22
C PRO A 164 -11.41 -16.96 -7.15
N LEU A 165 -10.56 -16.02 -7.56
CA LEU A 165 -10.14 -14.93 -6.68
C LEU A 165 -11.40 -14.23 -6.15
N THR A 166 -11.50 -14.15 -4.82
CA THR A 166 -12.71 -13.70 -4.13
C THR A 166 -12.38 -12.58 -3.14
N ILE A 167 -12.89 -11.39 -3.43
CA ILE A 167 -12.67 -10.16 -2.68
C ILE A 167 -13.88 -9.81 -1.81
N SER A 168 -13.72 -8.85 -0.92
CA SER A 168 -14.82 -8.25 -0.17
C SER A 168 -15.68 -7.34 -1.06
N ASN A 169 -16.79 -6.83 -0.53
CA ASN A 169 -17.68 -5.96 -1.28
C ASN A 169 -17.10 -4.55 -1.44
N ASP A 170 -16.14 -4.43 -2.35
CA ASP A 170 -15.42 -3.21 -2.69
C ASP A 170 -15.90 -2.56 -4.01
N PRO A 171 -15.54 -1.29 -4.26
CA PRO A 171 -15.74 -0.64 -5.56
C PRO A 171 -15.17 -1.51 -6.69
N ARG A 172 -16.02 -1.89 -7.64
CA ARG A 172 -15.63 -2.78 -8.71
C ARG A 172 -16.39 -2.52 -10.00
N LEU A 173 -15.74 -2.86 -11.11
CA LEU A 173 -16.40 -3.01 -12.38
C LEU A 173 -17.10 -4.38 -12.43
N ASN A 174 -18.17 -4.48 -13.21
CA ASN A 174 -18.97 -5.69 -13.27
C ASN A 174 -18.17 -6.84 -13.87
N VAL A 175 -18.21 -8.00 -13.21
CA VAL A 175 -17.60 -9.25 -13.73
C VAL A 175 -18.47 -9.85 -14.82
N ASP A 176 -19.79 -9.69 -14.70
CA ASP A 176 -20.74 -10.23 -15.66
C ASP A 176 -20.82 -9.36 -16.92
N LYS A 177 -20.87 -10.02 -18.07
CA LYS A 177 -21.15 -9.37 -19.36
C LYS A 177 -22.59 -8.84 -19.39
N GLY A 178 -22.81 -7.78 -20.15
CA GLY A 178 -24.16 -7.23 -20.37
C GLY A 178 -24.68 -6.34 -19.22
N LYS A 179 -23.85 -6.06 -18.21
CA LYS A 179 -24.20 -5.19 -17.08
C LYS A 179 -23.33 -3.95 -17.06
N ALA A 180 -23.95 -2.81 -16.74
CA ALA A 180 -23.21 -1.56 -16.58
C ALA A 180 -22.38 -1.61 -15.29
N SER A 181 -21.32 -0.81 -15.27
CA SER A 181 -20.43 -0.65 -14.12
C SER A 181 -20.37 0.81 -13.68
N LEU A 182 -20.25 1.02 -12.38
CA LEU A 182 -20.03 2.33 -11.78
C LEU A 182 -19.08 2.16 -10.60
N ILE A 183 -17.96 2.88 -10.66
CA ILE A 183 -17.09 3.15 -9.52
C ILE A 183 -17.18 4.65 -9.27
N GLU A 184 -17.44 5.05 -8.02
CA GLU A 184 -17.40 6.44 -7.59
C GLU A 184 -16.52 6.55 -6.35
N LEU A 185 -15.47 7.38 -6.42
CA LEU A 185 -14.47 7.57 -5.38
C LEU A 185 -14.20 9.05 -5.17
N GLN A 186 -13.63 9.39 -4.02
CA GLN A 186 -12.92 10.66 -3.84
C GLN A 186 -11.44 10.48 -4.21
N THR A 187 -10.78 11.58 -4.55
CA THR A 187 -9.32 11.62 -4.71
C THR A 187 -8.57 11.09 -3.50
N THR A 188 -9.12 11.23 -2.29
CA THR A 188 -8.54 10.71 -1.04
C THR A 188 -8.84 9.24 -0.77
N ASN A 189 -9.59 8.55 -1.65
CA ASN A 189 -9.62 7.08 -1.68
C ASN A 189 -8.43 6.50 -2.45
N ALA A 190 -7.60 7.33 -3.09
CA ALA A 190 -6.47 6.89 -3.87
C ALA A 190 -5.14 7.34 -3.24
N SER A 191 -4.11 6.49 -3.30
CA SER A 191 -2.79 6.86 -2.76
C SER A 191 -2.08 7.93 -3.61
N THR A 192 -2.48 8.03 -4.87
CA THR A 192 -2.17 9.10 -5.81
C THR A 192 -3.49 9.47 -6.49
N PRO A 193 -3.90 10.75 -6.57
CA PRO A 193 -5.15 11.15 -7.23
C PRO A 193 -5.08 10.90 -8.74
N ALA A 194 -5.34 9.66 -9.13
CA ALA A 194 -5.09 9.15 -10.47
C ALA A 194 -6.09 8.08 -10.88
N MET A 195 -6.38 8.03 -12.18
CA MET A 195 -7.05 6.90 -12.81
C MET A 195 -6.20 6.44 -13.99
N CYS A 196 -5.99 5.13 -14.10
CA CYS A 196 -5.08 4.55 -15.06
C CYS A 196 -5.73 3.37 -15.77
N PHE A 197 -5.33 3.10 -17.01
CA PHE A 197 -5.56 1.78 -17.60
C PHE A 197 -4.47 1.37 -18.58
N PHE A 198 -4.36 0.08 -18.82
CA PHE A 198 -3.62 -0.51 -19.92
C PHE A 198 -4.59 -1.19 -20.89
N SER A 199 -4.45 -0.90 -22.18
CA SER A 199 -5.20 -1.55 -23.26
C SER A 199 -4.32 -2.56 -23.99
N PRO A 200 -4.54 -3.88 -23.82
CA PRO A 200 -3.83 -4.91 -24.57
C PRO A 200 -4.04 -4.82 -26.08
N LYS A 201 -5.25 -4.41 -26.49
CA LYS A 201 -5.63 -4.29 -27.91
C LYS A 201 -4.85 -3.18 -28.61
N GLU A 202 -4.78 -2.01 -27.98
CA GLU A 202 -4.11 -0.84 -28.57
C GLU A 202 -2.61 -0.78 -28.23
N LYS A 203 -2.13 -1.61 -27.28
CA LYS A 203 -0.76 -1.57 -26.73
C LYS A 203 -0.38 -0.19 -26.19
N LYS A 204 -1.30 0.38 -25.41
CA LYS A 204 -1.18 1.72 -24.84
C LYS A 204 -1.54 1.72 -23.36
N GLY A 205 -0.76 2.46 -22.58
CA GLY A 205 -1.09 2.89 -21.23
C GLY A 205 -1.71 4.28 -21.24
N PHE A 206 -2.66 4.52 -20.35
CA PHE A 206 -3.28 5.81 -20.06
C PHE A 206 -3.16 6.10 -18.57
N ILE A 207 -2.75 7.32 -18.21
CA ILE A 207 -2.77 7.83 -16.83
C ILE A 207 -3.33 9.25 -16.87
N VAL A 208 -4.33 9.53 -16.02
CA VAL A 208 -4.70 10.91 -15.68
C VAL A 208 -4.38 11.18 -14.22
N LEU A 209 -3.66 12.27 -13.95
CA LEU A 209 -3.36 12.79 -12.61
C LEU A 209 -4.18 14.06 -12.36
N THR A 210 -4.62 14.30 -11.13
CA THR A 210 -5.34 15.51 -10.72
C THR A 210 -4.90 15.99 -9.34
N ASN A 211 -5.32 17.18 -8.95
CA ASN A 211 -5.15 17.66 -7.57
C ASN A 211 -6.17 16.98 -6.65
N GLN A 212 -5.86 16.91 -5.35
CA GLN A 212 -6.79 16.38 -4.35
C GLN A 212 -8.13 17.12 -4.37
N GLN A 213 -8.11 18.45 -4.28
CA GLN A 213 -9.30 19.25 -4.05
C GLN A 213 -9.31 20.56 -4.84
N THR A 214 -10.49 21.17 -4.92
CA THR A 214 -10.69 22.57 -5.33
C THR A 214 -11.26 23.39 -4.15
N ARG A 215 -11.67 24.64 -4.38
CA ARG A 215 -12.36 25.45 -3.35
C ARG A 215 -13.67 24.84 -2.84
N PHE A 216 -14.22 23.84 -3.55
CA PHE A 216 -15.44 23.14 -3.15
C PHE A 216 -15.18 21.80 -2.43
N GLY A 217 -13.91 21.46 -2.17
CA GLY A 217 -13.51 20.22 -1.49
C GLY A 217 -12.90 19.19 -2.43
N ASN A 218 -12.73 17.96 -1.92
CA ASN A 218 -12.11 16.85 -2.65
C ASN A 218 -12.81 16.59 -3.99
N ASN A 219 -12.03 16.40 -5.04
CA ASN A 219 -12.54 16.02 -6.35
C ASN A 219 -13.06 14.57 -6.35
N GLY A 220 -14.02 14.28 -7.21
CA GLY A 220 -14.51 12.93 -7.46
C GLY A 220 -13.70 12.24 -8.55
N LEU A 221 -13.55 10.93 -8.44
CA LEU A 221 -12.98 10.03 -9.45
C LEU A 221 -14.04 8.97 -9.77
N SER A 222 -14.58 8.99 -10.98
CA SER A 222 -15.64 8.06 -11.39
C SER A 222 -15.26 7.29 -12.64
N ILE A 223 -15.56 5.99 -12.64
CA ILE A 223 -15.38 5.12 -13.81
C ILE A 223 -16.72 4.49 -14.15
N VAL A 224 -17.20 4.74 -15.36
CA VAL A 224 -18.50 4.25 -15.85
C VAL A 224 -18.28 3.37 -17.06
N GLU A 225 -18.75 2.13 -17.01
CA GLU A 225 -18.76 1.22 -18.16
C GLU A 225 -20.22 0.99 -18.57
N ASN A 226 -20.52 1.10 -19.86
CA ASN A 226 -21.87 0.82 -20.34
C ASN A 226 -22.20 -0.69 -20.24
N ALA A 227 -23.47 -1.04 -20.38
CA ALA A 227 -23.90 -2.44 -20.26
C ALA A 227 -23.25 -3.38 -21.29
N LYS A 228 -22.94 -2.88 -22.48
CA LYS A 228 -22.25 -3.66 -23.53
C LYS A 228 -20.75 -3.83 -23.26
N GLN A 229 -20.18 -3.06 -22.34
CA GLN A 229 -18.75 -3.02 -22.02
C GLN A 229 -17.87 -2.67 -23.24
N ASP A 230 -18.43 -1.92 -24.19
CA ASP A 230 -17.77 -1.43 -25.42
C ASP A 230 -17.52 0.09 -25.39
N SER A 231 -17.89 0.75 -24.29
CA SER A 231 -17.50 2.12 -23.97
C SER A 231 -17.25 2.29 -22.48
N CYS A 232 -16.28 3.14 -22.13
CA CYS A 232 -15.98 3.51 -20.75
C CYS A 232 -15.71 5.01 -20.62
N SER A 233 -16.10 5.61 -19.49
CA SER A 233 -15.83 7.02 -19.17
C SER A 233 -15.08 7.11 -17.85
N PHE A 234 -13.93 7.78 -17.86
CA PHE A 234 -13.20 8.17 -16.65
C PHE A 234 -13.50 9.64 -16.39
N GLN A 235 -14.00 10.00 -15.21
CA GLN A 235 -14.47 11.35 -14.92
C GLN A 235 -13.81 11.90 -13.66
N ILE A 236 -13.40 13.17 -13.74
CA ILE A 236 -13.01 13.99 -12.59
C ILE A 236 -14.12 15.02 -12.36
N SER A 237 -14.73 15.01 -11.19
CA SER A 237 -15.76 16.00 -10.79
C SER A 237 -15.23 16.93 -9.71
N ALA A 238 -15.75 18.16 -9.65
CA ALA A 238 -15.42 19.11 -8.61
C ALA A 238 -16.70 19.73 -8.01
N PRO A 239 -17.06 19.38 -6.75
CA PRO A 239 -16.44 18.38 -5.88
C PRO A 239 -16.82 16.93 -6.28
N SER A 240 -16.44 15.97 -5.45
CA SER A 240 -16.99 14.61 -5.47
C SER A 240 -18.50 14.61 -5.28
N MET A 241 -19.20 13.80 -6.09
CA MET A 241 -20.65 13.63 -6.07
C MET A 241 -21.04 12.14 -6.10
N ARG A 242 -20.51 11.34 -5.17
CA ARG A 242 -20.82 9.91 -5.07
C ARG A 242 -22.22 9.72 -4.49
N LYS A 243 -22.92 8.66 -4.88
CA LYS A 243 -24.13 8.23 -4.15
C LYS A 243 -23.78 7.54 -2.84
N MET A 244 -22.80 6.63 -2.91
CA MET A 244 -22.35 5.82 -1.79
C MET A 244 -20.86 6.06 -1.53
N ALA A 245 -20.51 6.32 -0.28
CA ALA A 245 -19.14 6.24 0.19
C ALA A 245 -18.81 4.79 0.56
N THR A 246 -17.53 4.46 0.44
CA THR A 246 -17.02 3.10 0.59
C THR A 246 -16.51 2.90 2.01
N GLY A 247 -17.04 1.93 2.74
CA GLY A 247 -16.52 1.55 4.06
C GLY A 247 -15.52 0.39 3.97
N PHE A 248 -15.50 -0.46 4.99
CA PHE A 248 -14.59 -1.62 5.08
C PHE A 248 -15.32 -2.88 4.60
N GLY A 249 -15.34 -3.10 3.29
CA GLY A 249 -16.07 -4.20 2.65
C GLY A 249 -17.58 -3.96 2.59
N ASP A 250 -18.01 -2.70 2.68
CA ASP A 250 -19.41 -2.27 2.57
C ASP A 250 -19.52 -0.83 2.01
N PHE A 251 -20.75 -0.31 2.01
CA PHE A 251 -21.07 1.03 1.51
C PHE A 251 -22.07 1.73 2.42
N HIS A 252 -21.93 3.04 2.55
CA HIS A 252 -22.88 3.91 3.26
C HIS A 252 -23.17 5.16 2.43
N ALA A 253 -24.25 5.89 2.75
CA ALA A 253 -24.59 7.11 2.02
C ALA A 253 -23.44 8.13 2.11
N SER A 254 -23.01 8.69 0.98
CA SER A 254 -21.82 9.56 0.96
C SER A 254 -22.02 10.89 1.70
N GLY A 255 -23.26 11.42 1.65
CA GLY A 255 -23.56 12.79 2.05
C GLY A 255 -22.85 13.86 1.21
N ASP A 256 -22.35 13.51 0.00
CA ASP A 256 -21.74 14.47 -0.92
C ASP A 256 -22.76 15.54 -1.32
N ARG A 257 -22.31 16.79 -1.49
CA ARG A 257 -23.18 17.94 -1.81
C ARG A 257 -22.55 18.77 -2.92
N ALA A 258 -23.36 19.09 -3.92
CA ALA A 258 -22.95 20.00 -4.99
C ALA A 258 -23.07 21.46 -4.50
N PRO A 259 -22.15 22.35 -4.93
CA PRO A 259 -22.17 23.75 -4.52
C PRO A 259 -23.25 24.55 -5.24
N ASP A 260 -23.60 25.70 -4.65
CA ASP A 260 -24.37 26.75 -5.31
C ASP A 260 -23.42 27.76 -5.95
N TRP A 261 -23.82 28.29 -7.11
CA TRP A 261 -23.07 29.26 -7.89
C TRP A 261 -23.87 30.53 -8.11
N LYS A 262 -23.18 31.66 -8.07
CA LYS A 262 -23.68 32.98 -8.50
C LYS A 262 -22.89 33.49 -9.71
N ALA A 263 -23.47 34.43 -10.44
CA ALA A 263 -22.78 35.11 -11.53
C ALA A 263 -21.41 35.64 -11.09
N GLY A 264 -20.38 35.38 -11.91
CA GLY A 264 -18.98 35.70 -11.66
C GLY A 264 -18.19 34.58 -10.97
N ASP A 265 -18.84 33.58 -10.36
CA ASP A 265 -18.13 32.47 -9.74
C ASP A 265 -17.36 31.63 -10.76
N GLU A 266 -16.14 31.26 -10.40
CA GLU A 266 -15.23 30.49 -11.23
C GLU A 266 -14.64 29.27 -10.50
N LEU A 267 -14.28 28.24 -11.25
CA LEU A 267 -13.49 27.10 -10.78
C LEU A 267 -12.50 26.65 -11.85
N SER A 268 -11.24 26.49 -11.46
CA SER A 268 -10.19 25.84 -12.25
C SER A 268 -10.09 24.37 -11.83
N LEU A 269 -10.22 23.46 -12.80
CA LEU A 269 -9.96 22.04 -12.65
C LEU A 269 -8.75 21.64 -13.49
N GLN A 270 -7.68 21.24 -12.81
CA GLN A 270 -6.39 20.96 -13.42
C GLN A 270 -6.10 19.45 -13.40
N PHE A 271 -5.55 18.95 -14.50
CA PHE A 271 -5.17 17.55 -14.63
C PHE A 271 -4.04 17.38 -15.66
N ARG A 272 -3.29 16.28 -15.53
CA ARG A 272 -2.29 15.87 -16.51
C ARG A 272 -2.65 14.53 -17.11
N VAL A 273 -2.56 14.41 -18.42
CA VAL A 273 -2.85 13.17 -19.15
C VAL A 273 -1.57 12.62 -19.76
N TYR A 274 -1.37 11.32 -19.63
CA TYR A 274 -0.35 10.54 -20.32
C TYR A 274 -1.02 9.48 -21.20
N VAL A 275 -0.55 9.35 -22.45
CA VAL A 275 -0.81 8.16 -23.29
C VAL A 275 0.49 7.70 -23.90
N PHE A 276 0.88 6.45 -23.66
CA PHE A 276 2.22 5.97 -23.98
C PHE A 276 2.19 4.51 -24.45
N PRO A 277 3.18 4.06 -25.24
CA PRO A 277 3.33 2.64 -25.57
C PRO A 277 3.48 1.79 -24.31
N ALA A 278 2.70 0.72 -24.21
CA ALA A 278 2.81 -0.27 -23.15
C ALA A 278 2.48 -1.65 -23.74
N ASN A 279 3.26 -2.67 -23.41
CA ASN A 279 3.04 -4.03 -23.93
C ASN A 279 2.24 -4.89 -22.95
N ASP A 280 2.30 -4.56 -21.67
CA ASP A 280 1.71 -5.31 -20.58
C ASP A 280 1.41 -4.42 -19.37
N ILE A 281 0.89 -5.02 -18.30
CA ILE A 281 0.62 -4.34 -17.02
C ILE A 281 1.93 -3.83 -16.37
N PRO A 282 3.04 -4.59 -16.33
CA PRO A 282 4.33 -4.10 -15.87
C PRO A 282 4.78 -2.76 -16.49
N ASP A 283 4.60 -2.55 -17.79
CA ASP A 283 4.95 -1.28 -18.44
C ASP A 283 4.12 -0.10 -17.88
N LEU A 284 2.83 -0.30 -17.60
CA LEU A 284 1.98 0.70 -16.94
C LEU A 284 2.45 0.99 -15.51
N LEU A 285 2.76 -0.05 -14.73
CA LEU A 285 3.23 0.10 -13.35
C LEU A 285 4.55 0.89 -13.29
N LYS A 286 5.52 0.52 -14.14
CA LYS A 286 6.79 1.27 -14.27
C LYS A 286 6.54 2.73 -14.62
N LYS A 287 5.63 3.00 -15.56
CA LYS A 287 5.31 4.40 -15.88
C LYS A 287 4.65 5.12 -14.72
N PHE A 288 3.79 4.44 -13.95
CA PHE A 288 3.13 5.02 -12.79
C PHE A 288 4.13 5.48 -11.72
N ILE A 289 5.08 4.64 -11.31
CA ILE A 289 6.08 5.03 -10.29
C ILE A 289 6.92 6.24 -10.73
N GLU A 290 7.22 6.37 -12.03
CA GLU A 290 7.92 7.54 -12.58
C GLU A 290 7.13 8.84 -12.44
N VAL A 291 5.80 8.78 -12.63
CA VAL A 291 4.98 9.99 -12.80
C VAL A 291 4.08 10.32 -11.60
N ARG A 292 3.92 9.41 -10.63
CA ARG A 292 2.95 9.55 -9.52
C ARG A 292 3.10 10.83 -8.68
N LYS A 293 4.31 11.42 -8.62
CA LYS A 293 4.59 12.70 -7.93
C LYS A 293 4.68 13.91 -8.87
N SER A 294 4.59 13.69 -10.19
CA SER A 294 4.91 14.71 -11.20
C SER A 294 3.90 15.86 -11.32
N PHE A 295 2.70 15.69 -10.73
CA PHE A 295 1.60 16.65 -10.84
C PHE A 295 1.37 17.46 -9.56
N THR A 296 1.37 16.80 -8.40
CA THR A 296 1.19 17.45 -7.09
C THR A 296 2.44 18.20 -6.61
N GLY A 297 3.59 17.98 -7.25
CA GLY A 297 4.86 18.60 -6.88
C GLY A 297 5.68 17.73 -5.92
N SER A 298 6.78 18.31 -5.43
CA SER A 298 7.60 17.67 -4.39
C SER A 298 6.87 17.69 -3.06
N ASN A 299 7.02 16.62 -2.27
CA ASN A 299 6.55 16.60 -0.89
C ASN A 299 7.44 17.48 -0.01
N GLU A 300 6.94 17.84 1.17
CA GLU A 300 7.65 18.69 2.14
C GLU A 300 7.88 17.94 3.46
N PRO A 301 8.72 16.89 3.48
CA PRO A 301 8.96 16.10 4.70
C PRO A 301 9.59 16.97 5.81
N ARG A 302 9.14 16.76 7.05
CA ARG A 302 9.67 17.47 8.23
C ARG A 302 10.67 16.62 9.00
N ASN A 303 11.83 17.20 9.30
CA ASN A 303 12.80 16.61 10.22
C ASN A 303 12.32 16.80 11.67
N GLN A 304 11.54 15.86 12.20
CA GLN A 304 10.95 15.95 13.55
C GLN A 304 11.54 14.99 14.57
N LEU A 305 11.88 13.77 14.15
CA LEU A 305 12.26 12.70 15.06
C LEU A 305 13.42 11.89 14.46
N PRO A 306 14.66 12.06 14.96
CA PRO A 306 15.78 11.25 14.51
C PRO A 306 15.49 9.76 14.68
N MET A 307 15.94 8.94 13.73
CA MET A 307 15.70 7.49 13.76
C MET A 307 16.30 6.83 15.00
N SER A 308 17.43 7.33 15.51
CA SER A 308 17.98 6.87 16.79
C SER A 308 17.02 7.12 17.96
N LYS A 309 16.30 8.24 17.95
CA LYS A 309 15.32 8.55 19.00
C LYS A 309 14.08 7.70 18.85
N GLN A 310 13.58 7.48 17.63
CA GLN A 310 12.51 6.52 17.33
C GLN A 310 12.86 5.12 17.88
N PHE A 311 14.07 4.63 17.56
CA PHE A 311 14.57 3.35 18.04
C PHE A 311 14.56 3.27 19.56
N GLU A 312 15.10 4.30 20.24
CA GLU A 312 15.12 4.37 21.71
C GLU A 312 13.72 4.24 22.31
N VAL A 313 12.77 5.09 21.90
CA VAL A 313 11.45 5.16 22.53
C VAL A 313 10.58 3.93 22.21
N SER A 314 10.60 3.44 20.97
CA SER A 314 9.79 2.26 20.59
C SER A 314 10.36 0.96 21.15
N THR A 315 11.70 0.82 21.24
CA THR A 315 12.28 -0.34 21.93
C THR A 315 12.01 -0.31 23.44
N ALA A 316 11.91 0.86 24.07
CA ALA A 316 11.49 0.97 25.46
C ALA A 316 10.06 0.45 25.68
N ILE A 317 9.15 0.70 24.74
CA ILE A 317 7.81 0.10 24.76
C ILE A 317 7.90 -1.43 24.65
N ALA A 318 8.63 -1.95 23.66
CA ALA A 318 8.79 -3.39 23.45
C ALA A 318 9.35 -4.11 24.69
N ARG A 319 10.41 -3.57 25.31
CA ARG A 319 11.02 -4.12 26.55
C ARG A 319 10.01 -4.30 27.70
N ASN A 320 9.03 -3.40 27.78
CA ASN A 320 7.97 -3.41 28.81
C ASN A 320 6.77 -4.29 28.44
N ASN A 321 6.69 -4.77 27.20
CA ASN A 321 5.64 -5.68 26.75
C ASN A 321 5.95 -7.16 27.05
N TRP A 322 7.12 -7.50 27.61
CA TRP A 322 7.43 -8.88 28.02
C TRP A 322 6.34 -9.44 28.95
N TYR A 323 5.80 -10.61 28.59
CA TYR A 323 4.80 -11.35 29.32
C TYR A 323 5.24 -12.80 29.44
N GLU A 324 5.24 -13.30 30.67
CA GLU A 324 5.72 -14.64 31.00
C GLU A 324 4.83 -15.22 32.09
N ASN A 325 4.38 -16.45 31.88
CA ASN A 325 3.68 -17.26 32.85
C ASN A 325 4.07 -18.75 32.66
N SER A 326 3.41 -19.67 33.37
CA SER A 326 3.70 -21.11 33.28
C SER A 326 3.42 -21.75 31.91
N THR A 327 2.73 -21.05 31.01
CA THR A 327 2.20 -21.57 29.74
C THR A 327 2.77 -20.85 28.52
N VAL A 328 3.02 -19.55 28.60
CA VAL A 328 3.43 -18.69 27.48
C VAL A 328 4.55 -17.73 27.86
N ASN A 329 5.42 -17.39 26.90
CA ASN A 329 6.57 -16.50 27.08
C ASN A 329 6.78 -15.67 25.82
N PHE A 330 6.45 -14.37 25.84
CA PHE A 330 6.57 -13.53 24.65
C PHE A 330 6.52 -12.01 24.91
N TYR A 331 6.89 -11.22 23.91
CA TYR A 331 6.59 -9.78 23.85
C TYR A 331 5.16 -9.52 23.35
N ARG A 332 4.31 -8.92 24.19
CA ARG A 332 2.88 -8.69 23.92
C ARG A 332 2.59 -7.87 22.67
N THR A 333 1.43 -8.17 22.07
CA THR A 333 0.85 -7.48 20.92
C THR A 333 -0.17 -6.45 21.39
N GLY A 334 0.28 -5.23 21.64
CA GLY A 334 -0.53 -4.19 22.26
C GLY A 334 -0.86 -4.55 23.71
N ASN A 335 -2.15 -4.52 24.04
CA ASN A 335 -2.64 -4.74 25.41
C ASN A 335 -3.14 -6.17 25.67
N SER A 336 -3.01 -7.09 24.70
CA SER A 336 -3.46 -8.48 24.84
C SER A 336 -2.41 -9.35 25.55
N ASN A 337 -2.89 -10.32 26.33
CA ASN A 337 -2.08 -11.43 26.86
C ASN A 337 -2.16 -12.68 25.97
N ASP A 338 -2.74 -12.56 24.78
CA ASP A 338 -2.72 -13.58 23.75
C ASP A 338 -1.55 -13.34 22.79
N PHE A 339 -0.98 -14.43 22.30
CA PHE A 339 0.15 -14.39 21.38
C PHE A 339 -0.32 -14.59 19.93
N ARG A 340 0.27 -13.82 19.03
CA ARG A 340 0.11 -13.93 17.58
C ARG A 340 1.48 -14.13 16.96
N LEU A 341 1.61 -15.22 16.21
CA LEU A 341 2.82 -15.56 15.49
C LEU A 341 2.71 -15.00 14.07
N GLY A 342 3.68 -14.20 13.62
CA GLY A 342 3.64 -13.64 12.26
C GLY A 342 2.62 -12.51 12.06
N TRP A 343 2.55 -11.98 10.84
CA TRP A 343 1.76 -10.82 10.42
C TRP A 343 2.07 -9.54 11.22
N VAL A 344 1.44 -9.36 12.39
CA VAL A 344 1.55 -8.14 13.23
C VAL A 344 2.50 -8.32 14.43
N ALA A 345 3.03 -9.52 14.69
CA ALA A 345 3.76 -9.80 15.93
C ALA A 345 4.65 -11.07 15.92
N GLY A 346 5.13 -11.47 17.10
CA GLY A 346 5.97 -12.64 17.30
C GLY A 346 7.41 -12.35 16.92
N MET A 347 7.99 -13.16 16.05
CA MET A 347 9.42 -13.11 15.74
C MET A 347 9.89 -11.77 15.16
N MET A 348 9.00 -10.96 14.56
CA MET A 348 9.34 -9.59 14.14
C MET A 348 9.62 -8.66 15.32
N ASN A 349 8.99 -8.89 16.47
CA ASN A 349 9.19 -8.12 17.70
C ASN A 349 10.47 -8.54 18.42
N THR A 350 10.84 -9.82 18.35
CA THR A 350 12.07 -10.34 18.98
C THR A 350 13.34 -9.93 18.24
N TYR A 351 13.26 -9.77 16.91
CA TYR A 351 14.43 -9.41 16.11
C TYR A 351 15.12 -8.11 16.54
N PRO A 352 14.43 -6.96 16.71
CA PRO A 352 15.08 -5.76 17.21
C PRO A 352 15.58 -5.89 18.65
N MET A 353 14.90 -6.69 19.49
CA MET A 353 15.35 -6.96 20.86
C MET A 353 16.68 -7.73 20.87
N LEU A 354 16.87 -8.62 19.91
CA LEU A 354 18.13 -9.33 19.71
C LEU A 354 19.25 -8.40 19.20
N VAL A 355 18.92 -7.40 18.38
CA VAL A 355 19.90 -6.40 17.90
C VAL A 355 20.46 -5.54 19.01
N LEU A 356 19.71 -5.28 20.08
CA LEU A 356 20.21 -4.58 21.27
C LEU A 356 21.45 -5.26 21.88
N ASN A 357 21.59 -6.57 21.67
CA ASN A 357 22.71 -7.38 22.15
C ASN A 357 22.87 -7.36 23.69
N GLU A 358 21.79 -7.04 24.41
CA GLU A 358 21.70 -7.07 25.87
C GLU A 358 21.40 -8.50 26.34
N GLU A 359 22.05 -8.96 27.42
CA GLU A 359 21.87 -10.33 27.95
C GLU A 359 20.40 -10.61 28.31
N LYS A 360 19.75 -9.67 28.99
CA LYS A 360 18.35 -9.78 29.41
C LYS A 360 17.41 -10.02 28.22
N GLU A 361 17.53 -9.21 27.17
CA GLU A 361 16.67 -9.32 26.00
C GLU A 361 17.05 -10.55 25.15
N THR A 362 18.33 -10.91 25.08
CA THR A 362 18.78 -12.16 24.44
C THR A 362 18.11 -13.38 25.09
N ASN A 363 18.06 -13.45 26.43
CA ASN A 363 17.41 -14.54 27.16
C ASN A 363 15.88 -14.55 26.98
N ARG A 364 15.25 -13.39 26.82
CA ARG A 364 13.81 -13.28 26.52
C ARG A 364 13.48 -13.78 25.12
N VAL A 365 14.29 -13.39 24.13
CA VAL A 365 14.18 -13.89 22.75
C VAL A 365 14.34 -15.41 22.73
N GLU A 366 15.30 -15.96 23.46
CA GLU A 366 15.45 -17.42 23.61
C GLU A 366 14.18 -18.09 24.13
N LYS A 367 13.62 -17.58 25.24
CA LYS A 367 12.38 -18.11 25.82
C LYS A 367 11.20 -18.05 24.86
N GLU A 368 11.06 -16.98 24.09
CA GLU A 368 9.99 -16.86 23.08
C GLU A 368 10.19 -17.85 21.93
N LEU A 369 11.43 -18.00 21.41
CA LEU A 369 11.72 -18.99 20.37
C LEU A 369 11.49 -20.42 20.85
N ASP A 370 11.89 -20.76 22.07
CA ASP A 370 11.58 -22.04 22.70
C ASP A 370 10.07 -22.26 22.82
N PHE A 371 9.34 -21.25 23.29
CA PHE A 371 7.89 -21.30 23.40
C PHE A 371 7.23 -21.55 22.03
N VAL A 372 7.60 -20.79 21.00
CA VAL A 372 7.06 -20.92 19.64
C VAL A 372 7.32 -22.31 19.08
N VAL A 373 8.58 -22.79 19.14
CA VAL A 373 8.96 -24.11 18.61
C VAL A 373 8.25 -25.24 19.35
N ASN A 374 8.16 -25.16 20.69
CA ASN A 374 7.63 -26.25 21.50
C ASN A 374 6.10 -26.30 21.55
N LYS A 375 5.41 -25.20 21.32
CA LYS A 375 3.95 -25.11 21.49
C LYS A 375 3.16 -24.95 20.20
N LEU A 376 3.76 -24.37 19.15
CA LEU A 376 3.01 -23.92 17.98
C LEU A 376 3.30 -24.69 16.69
N GLN A 377 4.34 -25.53 16.62
CA GLN A 377 4.60 -26.33 15.42
C GLN A 377 3.65 -27.54 15.36
N GLY A 378 2.82 -27.61 14.32
CA GLY A 378 1.96 -28.74 13.99
C GLY A 378 2.73 -29.90 13.33
N LYS A 379 2.08 -31.06 13.19
CA LYS A 379 2.74 -32.29 12.68
C LYS A 379 3.28 -32.17 11.26
N SER A 380 2.71 -31.31 10.43
CA SER A 380 3.18 -31.10 9.05
C SER A 380 4.48 -30.29 8.95
N GLY A 381 4.88 -29.61 10.03
CA GLY A 381 5.98 -28.64 10.05
C GLY A 381 5.54 -27.19 10.00
N PHE A 382 4.30 -26.91 9.55
CA PHE A 382 3.67 -25.59 9.69
C PHE A 382 3.31 -25.28 11.14
N PHE A 383 3.21 -23.99 11.45
CA PHE A 383 2.86 -23.45 12.77
C PHE A 383 1.41 -22.96 12.81
N TYR A 384 0.81 -23.08 14.00
CA TYR A 384 -0.44 -22.41 14.37
C TYR A 384 -0.23 -20.89 14.52
N GLY A 385 -1.24 -20.09 14.18
CA GLY A 385 -1.12 -18.62 14.09
C GLY A 385 -1.23 -17.87 15.41
N GLY A 386 -1.87 -18.45 16.43
CA GLY A 386 -1.95 -17.81 17.74
C GLY A 386 -2.28 -18.77 18.88
N ILE A 387 -2.13 -18.27 20.10
CA ILE A 387 -2.42 -19.01 21.33
C ILE A 387 -2.79 -18.03 22.44
N THR A 388 -3.81 -18.37 23.24
CA THR A 388 -4.23 -17.53 24.36
C THR A 388 -3.19 -17.53 25.47
N GLY A 389 -3.25 -16.54 26.37
CA GLY A 389 -2.41 -16.52 27.58
C GLY A 389 -2.57 -17.76 28.48
N GLY A 390 -3.69 -18.49 28.33
CA GLY A 390 -3.98 -19.76 29.01
C GLY A 390 -3.62 -21.02 28.21
N GLY A 391 -2.97 -20.90 27.05
CA GLY A 391 -2.45 -22.04 26.28
C GLY A 391 -3.41 -22.66 25.26
N LYS A 392 -4.54 -22.02 24.94
CA LYS A 392 -5.47 -22.52 23.92
C LYS A 392 -5.12 -21.95 22.55
N ILE A 393 -4.96 -22.82 21.54
CA ILE A 393 -4.69 -22.37 20.16
C ILE A 393 -5.83 -21.48 19.65
N ILE A 394 -5.45 -20.36 19.04
CA ILE A 394 -6.34 -19.42 18.37
C ILE A 394 -6.26 -19.71 16.87
N PRO A 395 -7.38 -20.07 16.23
CA PRO A 395 -7.43 -20.24 14.78
C PRO A 395 -7.53 -18.89 14.06
N ASP A 396 -7.00 -18.81 12.84
CA ASP A 396 -7.00 -17.56 12.07
C ASP A 396 -8.31 -17.38 11.27
N LYS A 397 -8.75 -18.42 10.54
CA LYS A 397 -10.04 -18.44 9.82
C LYS A 397 -10.75 -19.76 10.04
N MET A 398 -11.80 -19.77 10.86
CA MET A 398 -12.60 -20.97 11.12
C MET A 398 -13.81 -21.04 10.21
N SER A 399 -14.18 -22.27 9.87
CA SER A 399 -15.50 -22.59 9.33
C SER A 399 -16.18 -23.63 10.20
N LYS A 400 -17.49 -23.46 10.42
CA LYS A 400 -18.32 -24.44 11.14
C LYS A 400 -18.35 -25.80 10.43
N ASP A 401 -18.19 -25.80 9.11
CA ASP A 401 -18.20 -27.01 8.28
C ASP A 401 -16.84 -27.72 8.23
N TYR A 402 -15.76 -27.00 8.57
CA TYR A 402 -14.38 -27.49 8.48
C TYR A 402 -13.67 -27.25 9.82
N PRO A 403 -13.79 -28.18 10.78
CA PRO A 403 -13.37 -27.96 12.16
C PRO A 403 -11.85 -28.02 12.39
N ALA A 404 -11.07 -28.45 11.39
CA ALA A 404 -9.62 -28.43 11.47
C ALA A 404 -9.13 -26.97 11.65
N ILE A 405 -8.24 -26.77 12.62
CA ILE A 405 -7.67 -25.44 12.90
C ILE A 405 -6.82 -25.01 11.70
N GLN A 406 -7.12 -23.82 11.19
CA GLN A 406 -6.42 -23.22 10.06
C GLN A 406 -5.49 -22.13 10.57
N ALA A 407 -4.33 -22.02 9.92
CA ALA A 407 -3.40 -20.93 10.09
C ALA A 407 -3.16 -20.26 8.73
N MET A 408 -2.92 -18.96 8.77
CA MET A 408 -2.61 -18.19 7.58
C MET A 408 -1.23 -18.58 7.04
N VAL A 409 -1.12 -18.64 5.72
CA VAL A 409 0.16 -18.93 5.05
C VAL A 409 1.15 -17.78 5.26
N ARG A 410 0.66 -16.53 5.37
CA ARG A 410 1.46 -15.35 5.69
C ARG A 410 2.24 -15.54 6.99
N VAL A 411 1.56 -15.96 8.05
CA VAL A 411 2.17 -16.25 9.35
C VAL A 411 3.36 -17.19 9.21
N ASN A 412 3.16 -18.29 8.51
CA ASN A 412 4.20 -19.30 8.31
C ASN A 412 5.35 -18.80 7.41
N SER A 413 5.04 -17.93 6.46
CA SER A 413 6.04 -17.29 5.61
C SER A 413 6.94 -16.36 6.42
N ASP A 414 6.34 -15.55 7.30
CA ASP A 414 7.08 -14.69 8.23
C ASP A 414 7.97 -15.53 9.15
N VAL A 415 7.44 -16.58 9.78
CA VAL A 415 8.21 -17.45 10.68
C VAL A 415 9.48 -17.99 9.99
N LEU A 416 9.37 -18.48 8.76
CA LEU A 416 10.53 -18.99 8.04
C LEU A 416 11.56 -17.89 7.74
N LEU A 417 11.10 -16.75 7.21
CA LEU A 417 11.97 -15.61 6.93
C LEU A 417 12.70 -15.15 8.19
N TRP A 418 11.97 -14.97 9.29
CA TRP A 418 12.51 -14.44 10.53
C TRP A 418 13.39 -15.45 11.26
N PHE A 419 13.13 -16.77 11.19
CA PHE A 419 14.10 -17.76 11.69
C PHE A 419 15.47 -17.56 11.04
N MET A 420 15.49 -17.44 9.71
CA MET A 420 16.74 -17.25 8.98
C MET A 420 17.40 -15.93 9.36
N LYS A 421 16.64 -14.83 9.45
CA LYS A 421 17.19 -13.55 9.91
C LYS A 421 17.76 -13.62 11.33
N HIS A 422 17.11 -14.29 12.28
CA HIS A 422 17.64 -14.47 13.64
C HIS A 422 18.94 -15.26 13.66
N PHE A 423 19.01 -16.37 12.92
CA PHE A 423 20.24 -17.17 12.86
C PHE A 423 21.40 -16.40 12.20
N MET A 424 21.12 -15.65 11.13
CA MET A 424 22.10 -14.77 10.50
C MET A 424 22.60 -13.70 11.48
N LEU A 425 21.68 -13.07 12.22
CA LEU A 425 22.02 -12.04 13.21
C LEU A 425 22.87 -12.61 14.36
N LEU A 426 22.49 -13.75 14.95
CA LEU A 426 23.26 -14.42 16.00
C LEU A 426 24.67 -14.76 15.53
N LYS A 427 24.81 -15.30 14.30
CA LYS A 427 26.12 -15.59 13.70
C LYS A 427 26.94 -14.31 13.51
N ALA A 428 26.35 -13.25 12.99
CA ALA A 428 27.01 -11.96 12.79
C ALA A 428 27.46 -11.29 14.11
N GLN A 429 26.73 -11.52 15.20
CA GLN A 429 27.09 -11.08 16.56
C GLN A 429 28.10 -12.01 17.26
N GLY A 430 28.58 -13.08 16.62
CA GLY A 430 29.49 -14.05 17.22
C GLY A 430 28.84 -15.01 18.23
N LYS A 431 27.50 -15.08 18.26
CA LYS A 431 26.68 -15.89 19.17
C LYS A 431 26.15 -17.17 18.52
N SER A 432 26.92 -17.79 17.62
CA SER A 432 26.48 -19.00 16.90
C SER A 432 26.09 -20.16 17.82
N SER A 433 26.75 -20.30 18.97
CA SER A 433 26.43 -21.34 19.98
C SER A 433 25.08 -21.14 20.68
N PHE A 434 24.46 -19.97 20.53
CA PHE A 434 23.13 -19.67 21.06
C PHE A 434 22.01 -20.25 20.18
N ILE A 435 22.33 -20.63 18.94
CA ILE A 435 21.37 -21.25 18.04
C ILE A 435 21.17 -22.71 18.47
N LYS A 436 19.97 -23.02 18.97
CA LYS A 436 19.63 -24.36 19.42
C LYS A 436 19.33 -25.30 18.23
N PRO A 437 19.78 -26.58 18.26
CA PRO A 437 19.44 -27.56 17.24
C PRO A 437 17.93 -27.73 17.03
N GLU A 438 17.13 -27.57 18.09
CA GLU A 438 15.67 -27.63 18.05
C GLU A 438 15.08 -26.54 17.16
N TRP A 439 15.63 -25.31 17.23
CA TRP A 439 15.20 -24.20 16.39
C TRP A 439 15.57 -24.42 14.92
N GLU A 440 16.79 -24.89 14.65
CA GLU A 440 17.22 -25.23 13.30
C GLU A 440 16.34 -26.34 12.70
N ASN A 441 16.05 -27.38 13.49
CA ASN A 441 15.17 -28.47 13.08
C ASN A 441 13.74 -27.97 12.80
N ALA A 442 13.21 -27.08 13.65
CA ALA A 442 11.88 -26.50 13.45
C ALA A 442 11.80 -25.66 12.17
N ALA A 443 12.81 -24.81 11.92
CA ALA A 443 12.90 -24.02 10.69
C ALA A 443 13.06 -24.90 9.44
N LYS A 444 13.88 -25.96 9.51
CA LYS A 444 14.05 -26.93 8.42
C LYS A 444 12.76 -27.70 8.13
N LYS A 445 12.02 -28.12 9.15
CA LYS A 445 10.69 -28.75 9.00
C LYS A 445 9.69 -27.82 8.33
N LEU A 446 9.67 -26.54 8.70
CA LEU A 446 8.79 -25.55 8.07
C LEU A 446 9.15 -25.34 6.58
N ALA A 447 10.44 -25.19 6.26
CA ALA A 447 10.89 -25.11 4.86
C ALA A 447 10.49 -26.37 4.07
N GLN A 448 10.66 -27.56 4.67
CA GLN A 448 10.23 -28.81 4.07
C GLN A 448 8.71 -28.89 3.89
N ALA A 449 7.92 -28.36 4.82
CA ALA A 449 6.46 -28.32 4.72
C ALA A 449 6.02 -27.50 3.49
N PHE A 450 6.60 -26.31 3.29
CA PHE A 450 6.37 -25.52 2.07
C PHE A 450 6.73 -26.28 0.80
N VAL A 451 7.86 -26.99 0.77
CA VAL A 451 8.28 -27.81 -0.38
C VAL A 451 7.26 -28.92 -0.67
N VAL A 452 6.79 -29.62 0.38
CA VAL A 452 5.78 -30.68 0.23
C VAL A 452 4.48 -30.13 -0.31
N THR A 453 3.99 -29.02 0.26
CA THR A 453 2.77 -28.34 -0.20
C THR A 453 2.90 -27.87 -1.65
N TRP A 454 4.04 -27.26 -2.02
CA TRP A 454 4.30 -26.84 -3.40
C TRP A 454 4.28 -28.02 -4.37
N ASN A 455 4.99 -29.11 -4.05
CA ASN A 455 5.05 -30.28 -4.92
C ASN A 455 3.68 -30.97 -5.06
N LYS A 456 2.82 -30.87 -4.05
CA LYS A 456 1.47 -31.46 -4.07
C LYS A 456 0.47 -30.61 -4.84
N TYR A 457 0.50 -29.28 -4.67
CA TYR A 457 -0.58 -28.40 -5.12
C TYR A 457 -0.16 -27.37 -6.17
N GLY A 458 1.12 -27.05 -6.30
CA GLY A 458 1.61 -25.98 -7.18
C GLY A 458 1.32 -24.56 -6.68
N GLU A 459 0.85 -24.41 -5.45
CA GLU A 459 0.66 -23.13 -4.76
C GLU A 459 0.70 -23.33 -3.24
N PHE A 460 0.76 -22.23 -2.47
CA PHE A 460 0.72 -22.27 -1.01
C PHE A 460 -0.67 -22.00 -0.41
N GLY A 461 -1.57 -21.33 -1.15
CA GLY A 461 -2.89 -20.91 -0.67
C GLY A 461 -2.87 -19.67 0.24
N GLN A 462 -4.04 -19.34 0.80
CA GLN A 462 -4.25 -18.29 1.81
C GLN A 462 -4.17 -18.86 3.23
N TYR A 463 -4.82 -20.01 3.45
CA TYR A 463 -4.89 -20.71 4.74
C TYR A 463 -4.53 -22.18 4.57
N ILE A 464 -3.82 -22.73 5.54
CA ILE A 464 -3.40 -24.13 5.62
C ILE A 464 -3.82 -24.75 6.96
N VAL A 465 -3.82 -26.07 7.04
CA VAL A 465 -4.02 -26.81 8.29
C VAL A 465 -2.63 -27.22 8.84
N PRO A 466 -2.13 -26.62 9.94
CA PRO A 466 -0.78 -26.93 10.44
C PRO A 466 -0.55 -28.39 10.81
N GLU A 467 -1.63 -29.11 11.14
CA GLU A 467 -1.56 -30.51 11.50
C GLU A 467 -1.27 -31.43 10.29
N THR A 468 -1.81 -31.10 9.11
CA THR A 468 -1.77 -31.99 7.93
C THR A 468 -1.03 -31.42 6.73
N GLY A 469 -0.82 -30.11 6.69
CA GLY A 469 -0.23 -29.39 5.56
C GLY A 469 -1.19 -29.21 4.37
N GLU A 470 -2.47 -29.53 4.55
CA GLU A 470 -3.49 -29.32 3.52
C GLU A 470 -3.84 -27.83 3.39
N ILE A 471 -3.99 -27.36 2.15
CA ILE A 471 -4.47 -26.01 1.87
C ILE A 471 -5.98 -25.98 2.09
N ALA A 472 -6.42 -25.11 3.00
CA ALA A 472 -7.82 -24.89 3.31
C ALA A 472 -8.46 -23.88 2.37
N VAL A 473 -7.74 -22.84 1.95
CA VAL A 473 -8.24 -21.84 0.97
C VAL A 473 -7.15 -21.55 -0.06
N PHE A 474 -7.47 -21.73 -1.34
CA PHE A 474 -6.54 -21.61 -2.48
C PHE A 474 -6.60 -20.23 -3.16
N ASN A 475 -5.75 -20.01 -4.15
CA ASN A 475 -5.82 -18.91 -5.12
C ASN A 475 -5.66 -17.49 -4.54
N SER A 476 -4.63 -17.30 -3.72
CA SER A 476 -4.17 -15.98 -3.30
C SER A 476 -2.65 -15.89 -3.38
N THR A 477 -2.09 -14.73 -3.05
CA THR A 477 -0.66 -14.57 -2.77
C THR A 477 -0.40 -14.56 -1.26
N GLY A 478 -1.19 -15.31 -0.48
CA GLY A 478 -1.06 -15.47 0.98
C GLY A 478 0.34 -15.85 1.47
N GLY A 479 1.11 -16.53 0.62
CA GLY A 479 2.49 -16.94 0.87
C GLY A 479 3.53 -16.13 0.11
N ALA A 480 3.31 -14.86 -0.21
CA ALA A 480 4.23 -14.08 -1.04
C ALA A 480 5.63 -13.90 -0.40
N ILE A 481 5.77 -14.08 0.91
CA ILE A 481 7.06 -14.05 1.64
C ILE A 481 7.76 -15.43 1.67
N ALA A 482 7.02 -16.52 1.45
CA ALA A 482 7.58 -17.87 1.52
C ALA A 482 8.77 -18.10 0.57
N PRO A 483 8.78 -17.59 -0.68
CA PRO A 483 9.95 -17.70 -1.55
C PRO A 483 11.23 -17.10 -0.93
N GLY A 484 11.12 -15.95 -0.26
CA GLY A 484 12.25 -15.32 0.42
C GLY A 484 12.77 -16.15 1.59
N GLY A 485 11.86 -16.64 2.45
CA GLY A 485 12.21 -17.53 3.54
C GLY A 485 12.88 -18.82 3.06
N LEU A 486 12.36 -19.44 1.99
CA LEU A 486 12.94 -20.64 1.37
C LEU A 486 14.31 -20.37 0.74
N ALA A 487 14.52 -19.22 0.10
CA ALA A 487 15.81 -18.86 -0.47
C ALA A 487 16.89 -18.71 0.61
N LEU A 488 16.57 -18.01 1.71
CA LEU A 488 17.49 -17.88 2.85
C LEU A 488 17.74 -19.24 3.53
N ALA A 489 16.69 -20.06 3.70
CA ALA A 489 16.82 -21.40 4.26
C ALA A 489 17.67 -22.32 3.39
N ALA A 490 17.54 -22.24 2.05
CA ALA A 490 18.37 -23.00 1.13
C ALA A 490 19.85 -22.66 1.29
N LYS A 491 20.17 -21.36 1.43
CA LYS A 491 21.54 -20.90 1.66
C LYS A 491 22.06 -21.35 3.03
N TYR A 492 21.23 -21.29 4.07
CA TYR A 492 21.61 -21.64 5.44
C TYR A 492 21.86 -23.15 5.61
N PHE A 493 20.93 -23.99 5.12
CA PHE A 493 20.99 -25.45 5.27
C PHE A 493 21.74 -26.15 4.13
N ASN A 494 22.17 -25.41 3.09
CA ASN A 494 22.72 -25.95 1.86
C ASN A 494 21.80 -27.00 1.21
N GLU A 495 20.51 -26.66 1.09
CA GLU A 495 19.46 -27.57 0.61
C GLU A 495 18.88 -27.10 -0.74
N PRO A 496 19.30 -27.70 -1.88
CA PRO A 496 18.88 -27.27 -3.21
C PRO A 496 17.37 -27.35 -3.47
N SER A 497 16.67 -28.30 -2.83
CA SER A 497 15.22 -28.43 -3.02
C SER A 497 14.45 -27.19 -2.55
N PHE A 498 14.94 -26.52 -1.49
CA PHE A 498 14.35 -25.29 -0.97
C PHE A 498 14.50 -24.15 -1.99
N LEU A 499 15.68 -24.01 -2.59
CA LEU A 499 15.93 -22.98 -3.59
C LEU A 499 15.11 -23.21 -4.87
N ASN A 500 14.93 -24.46 -5.29
CA ASN A 500 14.13 -24.79 -6.47
C ASN A 500 12.67 -24.37 -6.28
N VAL A 501 12.09 -24.68 -5.12
CA VAL A 501 10.72 -24.24 -4.78
C VAL A 501 10.63 -22.73 -4.62
N ALA A 502 11.63 -22.07 -4.01
CA ALA A 502 11.67 -20.62 -3.91
C ALA A 502 11.59 -19.95 -5.29
N LYS A 503 12.40 -20.40 -6.26
CA LYS A 503 12.38 -19.88 -7.64
C LYS A 503 11.04 -20.15 -8.32
N ALA A 504 10.55 -21.40 -8.25
CA ALA A 504 9.31 -21.80 -8.92
C ALA A 504 8.09 -21.03 -8.38
N SER A 505 7.99 -20.89 -7.06
CA SER A 505 6.89 -20.16 -6.41
C SER A 505 6.94 -18.67 -6.65
N ALA A 506 8.12 -18.04 -6.64
CA ALA A 506 8.25 -16.64 -7.02
C ALA A 506 7.88 -16.41 -8.49
N ASP A 507 8.32 -17.28 -9.41
CA ASP A 507 7.95 -17.19 -10.82
C ASP A 507 6.45 -17.34 -11.03
N TYR A 508 5.82 -18.26 -10.31
CA TYR A 508 4.38 -18.45 -10.36
C TYR A 508 3.63 -17.20 -9.90
N TYR A 509 3.94 -16.63 -8.73
CA TYR A 509 3.29 -15.41 -8.26
C TYR A 509 3.56 -14.22 -9.19
N TYR A 510 4.78 -14.07 -9.69
CA TYR A 510 5.09 -12.98 -10.62
C TYR A 510 4.26 -13.10 -11.90
N GLN A 511 4.19 -14.28 -12.51
CA GLN A 511 3.46 -14.46 -13.77
C GLN A 511 1.94 -14.44 -13.58
N ARG A 512 1.43 -15.12 -12.54
CA ARG A 512 -0.02 -15.23 -12.30
C ARG A 512 -0.60 -13.93 -11.79
N ASP A 513 0.05 -13.27 -10.83
CA ASP A 513 -0.56 -12.17 -10.07
C ASP A 513 -0.04 -10.81 -10.55
N VAL A 514 1.28 -10.62 -10.66
CA VAL A 514 1.85 -9.32 -11.06
C VAL A 514 1.65 -9.04 -12.55
N VAL A 515 2.07 -9.95 -13.43
CA VAL A 515 2.03 -9.75 -14.89
C VAL A 515 0.60 -9.85 -15.45
N LYS A 516 -0.18 -10.84 -14.99
CA LYS A 516 -1.52 -11.10 -15.54
C LYS A 516 -2.65 -10.36 -14.81
N GLN A 517 -2.52 -10.10 -13.50
CA GLN A 517 -3.57 -9.42 -12.72
C GLN A 517 -3.18 -8.00 -12.31
N GLY A 518 -1.89 -7.65 -12.26
CA GLY A 518 -1.46 -6.34 -11.76
C GLY A 518 -1.66 -6.12 -10.27
N LEU A 519 -1.76 -7.20 -9.48
CA LEU A 519 -1.98 -7.11 -8.03
C LEU A 519 -1.34 -8.29 -7.29
N THR A 520 -1.27 -8.15 -5.97
CA THR A 520 -1.07 -9.23 -5.00
C THR A 520 -2.13 -9.04 -3.91
N GLY A 521 -2.56 -10.11 -3.23
CA GLY A 521 -3.59 -10.04 -2.19
C GLY A 521 -3.71 -11.27 -1.29
N GLY A 522 -4.47 -11.10 -0.20
CA GLY A 522 -4.76 -12.14 0.79
C GLY A 522 -3.68 -12.33 1.85
N HIS A 523 -2.90 -11.30 2.17
CA HIS A 523 -1.86 -11.30 3.22
C HIS A 523 -2.34 -10.81 4.59
N CYS A 524 -3.41 -10.02 4.66
CA CYS A 524 -3.96 -9.54 5.93
C CYS A 524 -4.99 -10.54 6.48
N GLU A 525 -4.93 -10.83 7.78
CA GLU A 525 -5.80 -11.83 8.41
C GLU A 525 -7.22 -11.32 8.68
N ASP A 526 -7.46 -10.03 8.47
CA ASP A 526 -8.70 -9.32 8.73
C ASP A 526 -9.39 -8.84 7.44
N ILE A 527 -8.98 -9.36 6.29
CA ILE A 527 -9.59 -9.11 4.97
C ILE A 527 -9.75 -10.42 4.17
N SER A 528 -10.47 -10.39 3.05
CA SER A 528 -10.65 -11.56 2.18
C SER A 528 -9.39 -11.81 1.32
N GLN A 529 -9.53 -12.16 0.03
CA GLN A 529 -8.38 -12.21 -0.90
C GLN A 529 -8.14 -10.85 -1.58
N ASP A 530 -8.55 -9.78 -0.91
CA ASP A 530 -8.44 -8.40 -1.35
C ASP A 530 -7.00 -8.05 -1.72
N ALA A 531 -6.83 -7.22 -2.74
CA ALA A 531 -5.51 -6.68 -3.05
C ALA A 531 -5.02 -5.83 -1.86
N ASP A 532 -3.76 -6.04 -1.47
CA ASP A 532 -3.22 -5.42 -0.25
C ASP A 532 -1.74 -5.02 -0.42
N SER A 533 -1.31 -4.04 0.37
CA SER A 533 0.06 -3.56 0.33
C SER A 533 1.03 -4.55 0.96
N GLU A 534 0.59 -5.32 1.94
CA GLU A 534 1.43 -6.23 2.70
C GLU A 534 1.99 -7.38 1.86
N SER A 535 1.19 -7.94 0.96
CA SER A 535 1.59 -8.90 -0.06
C SER A 535 2.47 -8.27 -1.10
N ALA A 536 2.21 -7.02 -1.48
CA ALA A 536 3.01 -6.34 -2.48
C ALA A 536 4.45 -6.13 -1.97
N PHE A 537 4.58 -5.59 -0.76
CA PHE A 537 5.86 -5.38 -0.10
C PHE A 537 6.53 -6.70 0.33
N GLY A 538 5.76 -7.66 0.82
CA GLY A 538 6.27 -8.99 1.16
C GLY A 538 6.81 -9.76 -0.05
N PHE A 539 6.19 -9.62 -1.22
CA PHE A 539 6.71 -10.23 -2.44
C PHE A 539 7.99 -9.55 -2.94
N LEU A 540 8.12 -8.24 -2.74
CA LEU A 540 9.35 -7.52 -3.05
C LEU A 540 10.53 -8.05 -2.21
N GLU A 541 10.30 -8.30 -0.91
CA GLU A 541 11.30 -8.95 -0.05
C GLU A 541 11.72 -10.32 -0.60
N SER A 542 10.77 -11.16 -1.02
CA SER A 542 11.06 -12.46 -1.65
C SER A 542 11.94 -12.36 -2.90
N LEU A 543 11.65 -11.41 -3.79
CA LEU A 543 12.42 -11.21 -5.01
C LEU A 543 13.84 -10.73 -4.69
N MET A 544 14.00 -9.84 -3.70
CA MET A 544 15.31 -9.37 -3.26
C MET A 544 16.10 -10.43 -2.49
N ALA A 545 15.46 -11.30 -1.72
CA ALA A 545 16.07 -12.46 -1.07
C ALA A 545 16.58 -13.49 -2.11
N LEU A 546 15.82 -13.72 -3.19
CA LEU A 546 16.25 -14.55 -4.32
C LEU A 546 17.44 -13.93 -5.05
N TYR A 547 17.43 -12.62 -5.31
CA TYR A 547 18.59 -11.92 -5.85
C TYR A 547 19.80 -12.05 -4.91
N TYR A 548 19.60 -11.91 -3.59
CA TYR A 548 20.65 -12.07 -2.60
C TYR A 548 21.28 -13.47 -2.61
N THR A 549 20.44 -14.49 -2.77
CA THR A 549 20.87 -15.90 -2.71
C THR A 549 21.51 -16.36 -4.01
N THR A 550 21.08 -15.83 -5.16
CA THR A 550 21.43 -16.36 -6.49
C THR A 550 22.30 -15.43 -7.32
N ASN A 551 22.33 -14.14 -7.00
CA ASN A 551 22.90 -13.06 -7.81
C ASN A 551 22.35 -13.01 -9.25
N ASP A 552 21.15 -13.56 -9.48
CA ASP A 552 20.52 -13.59 -10.79
C ASP A 552 19.68 -12.33 -11.03
N VAL A 553 20.11 -11.54 -12.02
CA VAL A 553 19.52 -10.25 -12.39
C VAL A 553 18.06 -10.34 -12.81
N GLN A 554 17.53 -11.52 -13.14
CA GLN A 554 16.10 -11.67 -13.44
C GLN A 554 15.23 -11.30 -12.23
N TRP A 555 15.69 -11.62 -11.00
CA TRP A 555 14.95 -11.30 -9.77
C TRP A 555 14.97 -9.81 -9.51
N LEU A 556 16.08 -9.14 -9.82
CA LEU A 556 16.20 -7.70 -9.74
C LEU A 556 15.20 -7.00 -10.69
N LYS A 557 15.10 -7.45 -11.94
CA LYS A 557 14.13 -6.90 -12.91
C LYS A 557 12.68 -7.10 -12.46
N LYS A 558 12.36 -8.25 -11.86
CA LYS A 558 11.04 -8.50 -11.27
C LYS A 558 10.79 -7.59 -10.07
N ALA A 559 11.81 -7.37 -9.22
CA ALA A 559 11.76 -6.48 -8.07
C ALA A 559 11.51 -5.02 -8.49
N GLU A 560 12.06 -4.55 -9.61
CA GLU A 560 11.76 -3.20 -10.13
C GLU A 560 10.28 -3.01 -10.46
N VAL A 561 9.64 -4.03 -11.06
CA VAL A 561 8.19 -4.03 -11.33
C VAL A 561 7.39 -4.12 -10.04
N GLN A 562 7.82 -4.99 -9.12
CA GLN A 562 7.14 -5.17 -7.86
C GLN A 562 7.22 -3.91 -6.99
N ALA A 563 8.34 -3.19 -6.98
CA ALA A 563 8.47 -1.90 -6.33
C ALA A 563 7.56 -0.83 -6.96
N ALA A 564 7.33 -0.91 -8.28
CA ALA A 564 6.36 -0.07 -8.95
C ALA A 564 4.92 -0.37 -8.46
N LEU A 565 4.55 -1.64 -8.28
CA LEU A 565 3.30 -2.04 -7.64
C LEU A 565 3.23 -1.59 -6.17
N CYS A 566 4.30 -1.74 -5.38
CA CYS A 566 4.37 -1.22 -4.01
C CYS A 566 4.06 0.29 -3.96
N SER A 567 4.57 1.07 -4.92
CA SER A 567 4.34 2.52 -4.96
C SER A 567 2.88 2.94 -5.18
N THR A 568 2.02 2.04 -5.70
CA THR A 568 0.58 2.30 -5.85
C THR A 568 -0.18 2.22 -4.52
N TRP A 569 0.49 1.79 -3.44
CA TRP A 569 -0.08 1.75 -2.09
C TRP A 569 0.38 2.90 -1.21
N THR A 570 1.45 3.60 -1.58
CA THR A 570 2.00 4.69 -0.78
C THR A 570 1.37 6.01 -1.18
N LEU A 571 1.10 6.92 -0.22
CA LEU A 571 0.68 8.29 -0.53
C LEU A 571 1.79 9.03 -1.30
N SER A 572 1.47 9.62 -2.45
CA SER A 572 2.45 10.32 -3.31
C SER A 572 2.49 11.84 -3.10
N TYR A 573 1.68 12.34 -2.20
CA TYR A 573 1.44 13.76 -1.96
C TYR A 573 1.09 13.96 -0.49
N ASP A 574 1.25 15.18 0.03
CA ASP A 574 0.82 15.55 1.37
C ASP A 574 -0.69 15.83 1.37
N PRO A 575 -1.53 14.99 1.98
CA PRO A 575 -2.97 15.19 1.94
C PRO A 575 -3.39 16.41 2.76
N ILE A 576 -4.36 17.14 2.24
CA ILE A 576 -5.01 18.24 2.95
C ILE A 576 -6.13 17.65 3.81
N PHE A 577 -5.95 17.72 5.12
CA PHE A 577 -6.93 17.25 6.10
C PHE A 577 -7.85 18.38 6.58
N PRO A 578 -9.06 18.07 7.12
CA PRO A 578 -9.94 19.07 7.70
C PRO A 578 -9.23 19.88 8.79
N LYS A 579 -9.36 21.22 8.78
CA LYS A 579 -8.62 22.13 9.67
C LYS A 579 -8.71 21.79 11.17
N ASN A 580 -9.82 21.19 11.60
CA ASN A 580 -10.08 20.86 13.00
C ASN A 580 -9.65 19.43 13.39
N SER A 581 -9.21 18.62 12.42
CA SER A 581 -8.73 17.25 12.65
C SER A 581 -7.40 17.24 13.41
N ALA A 582 -7.07 16.12 14.05
CA ALA A 582 -5.84 15.97 14.83
C ALA A 582 -4.58 16.18 13.96
N ILE A 583 -4.52 15.54 12.80
CA ILE A 583 -3.39 15.61 11.86
C ILE A 583 -3.17 17.04 11.37
N ALA A 584 -4.24 17.76 11.00
CA ALA A 584 -4.13 19.15 10.56
C ALA A 584 -3.64 20.09 11.67
N LYS A 585 -4.08 19.89 12.91
CA LYS A 585 -3.65 20.69 14.07
C LYS A 585 -2.17 20.50 14.42
N LEU A 586 -1.64 19.30 14.20
CA LEU A 586 -0.19 19.00 14.32
C LEU A 586 0.61 19.44 13.09
N GLY A 587 -0.08 19.82 12.01
CA GLY A 587 0.54 20.18 10.73
C GLY A 587 1.33 19.04 10.10
N CYS A 588 0.91 17.79 10.30
CA CYS A 588 1.66 16.63 9.79
C CYS A 588 1.65 16.53 8.28
N HIS A 589 2.79 16.11 7.73
CA HIS A 589 2.97 15.79 6.31
C HIS A 589 2.94 14.27 6.13
N MET A 590 1.83 13.75 5.61
CA MET A 590 1.57 12.30 5.56
C MET A 590 1.94 11.64 4.23
N ALA A 591 2.62 12.34 3.31
CA ALA A 591 3.17 11.67 2.12
C ALA A 591 4.12 10.55 2.55
N GLY A 592 3.89 9.33 2.05
CA GLY A 592 4.60 8.14 2.52
C GLY A 592 3.78 7.17 3.36
N ALA A 593 2.64 7.59 3.93
CA ALA A 593 1.76 6.62 4.61
C ALA A 593 1.29 5.55 3.62
N VAL A 594 1.21 4.30 4.09
CA VAL A 594 0.98 3.12 3.26
C VAL A 594 -0.44 2.63 3.44
N TRP A 595 -1.24 2.63 2.37
CA TRP A 595 -2.60 2.07 2.38
C TRP A 595 -2.59 0.58 2.74
N ALA A 596 -3.51 0.15 3.59
CA ALA A 596 -3.56 -1.24 4.05
C ALA A 596 -3.99 -2.19 2.93
N SER A 597 -5.21 -2.01 2.40
CA SER A 597 -5.74 -2.84 1.32
C SER A 597 -6.90 -2.15 0.59
N ILE A 598 -7.44 -2.80 -0.45
CA ILE A 598 -8.69 -2.32 -1.03
C ILE A 598 -9.84 -2.41 -0.03
N GLN A 599 -9.95 -3.41 0.85
CA GLN A 599 -11.02 -3.45 1.87
C GLN A 599 -10.77 -2.42 2.98
N ASN A 600 -9.57 -2.40 3.54
CA ASN A 600 -9.19 -1.56 4.66
C ASN A 600 -8.73 -0.19 4.14
N LYS A 601 -9.70 0.70 3.89
CA LYS A 601 -9.50 1.98 3.20
C LYS A 601 -8.90 3.11 4.08
N HIS A 602 -7.88 2.77 4.85
CA HIS A 602 -7.03 3.69 5.59
C HIS A 602 -5.56 3.44 5.26
N ALA A 603 -4.71 4.41 5.59
CA ALA A 603 -3.27 4.27 5.52
C ALA A 603 -2.68 4.01 6.91
N ALA A 604 -1.47 3.47 6.94
CA ALA A 604 -0.71 3.16 8.12
C ALA A 604 0.66 3.87 8.07
N PRO A 605 1.36 4.04 9.20
CA PRO A 605 2.58 4.83 9.28
C PRO A 605 3.77 4.25 8.50
N GLY A 606 3.70 2.99 8.07
CA GLY A 606 4.72 2.37 7.25
C GLY A 606 4.34 0.97 6.78
N ILE A 607 5.32 0.23 6.28
CA ILE A 607 5.13 -1.13 5.78
C ILE A 607 4.90 -2.07 6.97
N CYS A 608 3.82 -2.87 6.93
CA CYS A 608 3.47 -3.78 8.01
C CYS A 608 4.66 -4.69 8.40
N THR A 609 5.11 -4.54 9.65
CA THR A 609 6.20 -5.30 10.29
C THR A 609 7.49 -5.45 9.46
N ALA A 610 7.81 -4.47 8.61
CA ALA A 610 9.01 -4.47 7.79
C ALA A 610 9.68 -3.10 7.75
N SER A 611 11.00 -3.06 7.57
CA SER A 611 11.75 -1.81 7.40
C SER A 611 11.65 -1.23 5.98
N GLY A 612 11.47 -2.07 4.96
CA GLY A 612 11.68 -1.67 3.58
C GLY A 612 13.16 -1.65 3.15
N ASP A 613 14.06 -2.31 3.90
CA ASP A 613 15.48 -2.44 3.55
C ASP A 613 15.73 -3.04 2.15
N TYR A 614 14.83 -3.89 1.66
CA TYR A 614 14.85 -4.40 0.30
C TYR A 614 14.66 -3.31 -0.77
N LEU A 615 13.95 -2.20 -0.48
CA LEU A 615 13.93 -1.03 -1.38
C LEU A 615 15.29 -0.33 -1.38
N PHE A 616 15.98 -0.28 -0.24
CA PHE A 616 17.32 0.29 -0.17
C PHE A 616 18.33 -0.59 -0.92
N LYS A 617 18.24 -1.92 -0.77
CA LYS A 617 19.03 -2.88 -1.55
C LYS A 617 18.77 -2.73 -3.05
N LEU A 618 17.51 -2.56 -3.46
CA LEU A 618 17.12 -2.32 -4.86
C LEU A 618 17.66 -0.97 -5.37
N TYR A 619 17.59 0.09 -4.57
CA TYR A 619 18.19 1.39 -4.87
C TYR A 619 19.70 1.29 -5.09
N ARG A 620 20.42 0.57 -4.21
CA ARG A 620 21.87 0.36 -4.36
C ARG A 620 22.19 -0.36 -5.67
N ALA A 621 21.48 -1.45 -5.96
CA ALA A 621 21.74 -2.31 -7.11
C ALA A 621 21.40 -1.63 -8.45
N THR A 622 20.38 -0.79 -8.50
CA THR A 622 19.89 -0.16 -9.74
C THR A 622 20.33 1.29 -9.92
N GLY A 623 20.65 1.98 -8.82
CA GLY A 623 20.88 3.42 -8.80
C GLY A 623 19.60 4.27 -8.97
N ASN A 624 18.42 3.67 -9.11
CA ASN A 624 17.17 4.41 -9.37
C ASN A 624 16.66 5.12 -8.11
N LYS A 625 16.73 6.45 -8.11
CA LYS A 625 16.41 7.30 -6.95
C LYS A 625 14.95 7.21 -6.50
N LEU A 626 14.02 6.76 -7.36
CA LEU A 626 12.61 6.60 -7.00
C LEU A 626 12.41 5.68 -5.78
N TYR A 627 13.25 4.65 -5.62
CA TYR A 627 13.19 3.75 -4.47
C TYR A 627 13.68 4.43 -3.18
N ALA A 628 14.73 5.25 -3.28
CA ALA A 628 15.19 6.05 -2.14
C ALA A 628 14.17 7.12 -1.74
N ASP A 629 13.52 7.75 -2.72
CA ASP A 629 12.46 8.74 -2.46
C ASP A 629 11.25 8.09 -1.79
N LEU A 630 10.88 6.87 -2.20
CA LEU A 630 9.80 6.11 -1.57
C LEU A 630 10.12 5.79 -0.10
N ILE A 631 11.34 5.34 0.19
CA ILE A 631 11.80 5.10 1.57
C ILE A 631 11.76 6.38 2.39
N ASN A 632 12.25 7.49 1.82
CA ASN A 632 12.27 8.79 2.50
C ASN A 632 10.86 9.23 2.87
N ASP A 633 9.90 9.16 1.95
CA ASP A 633 8.50 9.48 2.23
C ASP A 633 7.96 8.59 3.37
N ILE A 634 8.15 7.26 3.30
CA ILE A 634 7.63 6.32 4.30
C ILE A 634 8.19 6.59 5.71
N GLN A 635 9.51 6.78 5.86
CA GLN A 635 10.12 7.06 7.16
C GLN A 635 9.59 8.36 7.78
N HIS A 636 9.42 9.41 6.97
CA HIS A 636 8.93 10.69 7.45
C HIS A 636 7.46 10.62 7.87
N ALA A 637 6.60 9.95 7.11
CA ALA A 637 5.22 9.70 7.51
C ALA A 637 5.13 8.88 8.81
N SER A 638 6.03 7.91 9.02
CA SER A 638 6.09 7.14 10.27
C SER A 638 6.42 8.00 11.48
N ALA A 639 7.38 8.92 11.34
CA ALA A 639 7.76 9.85 12.40
C ALA A 639 6.59 10.77 12.76
N GLU A 640 5.87 11.28 11.75
CA GLU A 640 4.69 12.14 11.91
C GLU A 640 3.53 11.45 12.67
N ALA A 641 3.43 10.13 12.59
CA ALA A 641 2.42 9.35 13.31
C ALA A 641 2.85 8.94 14.73
N THR A 642 4.10 9.16 15.12
CA THR A 642 4.65 8.70 16.40
C THR A 642 4.34 9.68 17.52
N ASN A 643 3.78 9.17 18.62
CA ASN A 643 3.40 9.97 19.77
C ASN A 643 4.65 10.40 20.56
N MET A 644 4.88 11.70 20.64
CA MET A 644 6.03 12.31 21.33
C MET A 644 5.59 13.49 22.21
N PRO A 645 6.38 13.89 23.23
CA PRO A 645 6.14 15.14 23.93
C PRO A 645 6.08 16.31 22.94
N ASN A 646 5.03 17.13 23.01
CA ASN A 646 4.70 18.21 22.07
C ASN A 646 4.20 17.79 20.68
N HIS A 647 4.00 16.49 20.45
CA HIS A 647 3.40 15.94 19.22
C HIS A 647 2.51 14.74 19.58
N ILE A 648 1.33 15.04 20.13
CA ILE A 648 0.44 14.04 20.71
C ILE A 648 -0.43 13.42 19.61
N THR A 649 -0.15 12.17 19.24
CA THR A 649 -0.91 11.41 18.22
C THR A 649 -1.83 10.39 18.87
N THR A 650 -1.30 9.25 19.31
CA THR A 650 -2.03 8.14 19.96
C THR A 650 -2.57 8.51 21.34
N ASN A 651 -2.03 9.57 21.95
CA ASN A 651 -2.27 9.95 23.34
C ASN A 651 -2.06 8.77 24.32
N ASN A 652 -1.04 7.96 24.04
CA ASN A 652 -0.69 6.76 24.80
C ASN A 652 0.77 6.87 25.30
N LEU A 653 1.62 5.88 25.03
CA LEU A 653 3.03 5.91 25.43
C LEU A 653 3.89 6.80 24.51
N ILE A 654 4.98 7.35 25.03
CA ILE A 654 6.01 8.01 24.22
C ILE A 654 6.63 6.96 23.29
N GLY A 655 6.66 7.24 21.98
CA GLY A 655 7.12 6.32 20.95
C GLY A 655 6.05 5.39 20.39
N SER A 656 4.81 5.44 20.92
CA SER A 656 3.73 4.63 20.39
C SER A 656 3.18 5.21 19.09
N SER A 657 2.73 4.35 18.20
CA SER A 657 2.08 4.71 16.95
C SER A 657 0.87 3.80 16.73
N MET A 658 0.07 4.08 15.70
CA MET A 658 -1.15 3.35 15.43
C MET A 658 -1.42 3.25 13.94
N GLU A 659 -2.23 2.27 13.55
CA GLU A 659 -2.38 1.85 12.16
C GLU A 659 -3.39 2.67 11.33
N ARG A 660 -4.20 3.54 11.94
CA ARG A 660 -5.26 4.30 11.25
C ARG A 660 -4.87 5.76 11.01
N ILE A 661 -4.16 6.01 9.92
CA ILE A 661 -4.09 7.31 9.27
C ILE A 661 -5.26 7.39 8.30
N GLN A 662 -6.18 8.34 8.50
CA GLN A 662 -7.46 8.39 7.79
C GLN A 662 -7.52 9.50 6.72
N PRO A 663 -7.06 9.24 5.48
CA PRO A 663 -7.25 10.17 4.37
C PRO A 663 -8.69 10.17 3.83
N SER A 664 -9.42 9.06 3.99
CA SER A 664 -10.75 8.85 3.40
C SER A 664 -11.87 8.86 4.44
N ASP A 665 -13.12 8.89 3.95
CA ASP A 665 -14.33 8.83 4.77
C ASP A 665 -14.83 7.40 4.99
N ALA A 666 -13.97 6.38 4.91
CA ALA A 666 -14.38 4.99 5.07
C ALA A 666 -14.99 4.67 6.45
N GLU A 667 -14.49 5.32 7.50
CA GLU A 667 -15.05 5.26 8.85
C GLU A 667 -15.92 6.50 9.15
N GLY A 668 -16.45 7.14 8.10
CA GLY A 668 -17.26 8.35 8.16
C GLY A 668 -16.44 9.65 8.10
N ARG A 669 -17.08 10.73 7.62
CA ARG A 669 -16.44 12.05 7.43
C ARG A 669 -15.82 12.65 8.70
N GLY A 670 -16.37 12.32 9.86
CA GLY A 670 -15.86 12.80 11.15
C GLY A 670 -14.52 12.20 11.54
N SER A 671 -14.10 11.10 10.90
CA SER A 671 -12.88 10.37 11.22
C SER A 671 -11.68 10.82 10.38
N ILE A 672 -11.93 11.52 9.26
CA ILE A 672 -10.88 12.04 8.37
C ILE A 672 -9.88 12.92 9.15
N GLY A 673 -8.60 12.58 9.06
CA GLY A 673 -7.51 13.32 9.69
C GLY A 673 -7.42 13.16 11.22
N ASN A 674 -8.23 12.30 11.84
CA ASN A 674 -8.18 12.05 13.27
C ASN A 674 -7.40 10.77 13.58
N PHE A 675 -6.57 10.82 14.62
CA PHE A 675 -6.00 9.63 15.22
C PHE A 675 -7.03 8.97 16.12
N ILE A 676 -7.04 7.65 16.12
CA ILE A 676 -7.73 6.89 17.15
C ILE A 676 -6.77 6.82 18.34
N ASN A 677 -7.19 7.23 19.53
CA ASN A 677 -6.37 7.28 20.74
C ASN A 677 -6.04 5.86 21.26
N THR A 678 -5.27 5.11 20.47
CA THR A 678 -4.88 3.70 20.67
C THR A 678 -3.47 3.51 20.14
N ARG A 679 -2.91 2.31 20.34
CA ARG A 679 -1.59 1.91 19.81
C ARG A 679 -1.62 0.51 19.23
N ASN A 680 -0.81 0.28 18.20
CA ASN A 680 -0.61 -1.02 17.58
C ASN A 680 0.87 -1.40 17.68
N THR A 681 1.20 -2.56 18.26
CA THR A 681 2.62 -2.94 18.43
C THR A 681 3.33 -3.19 17.10
N TRP A 682 2.60 -3.54 16.05
CA TRP A 682 3.20 -3.74 14.74
C TRP A 682 3.74 -2.43 14.16
N THR A 683 3.05 -1.29 14.35
CA THR A 683 3.50 0.01 13.83
C THR A 683 4.72 0.51 14.60
N GLU A 684 4.77 0.24 15.91
CA GLU A 684 5.94 0.51 16.74
C GLU A 684 7.13 -0.33 16.28
N THR A 685 6.91 -1.61 16.01
CA THR A 685 7.92 -2.54 15.49
C THR A 685 8.42 -2.12 14.12
N ASN A 686 7.53 -1.70 13.22
CA ASN A 686 7.89 -1.12 11.92
C ASN A 686 8.84 0.09 12.10
N GLY A 687 8.53 1.03 13.01
CA GLY A 687 9.41 2.14 13.34
C GLY A 687 10.80 1.71 13.84
N ILE A 688 10.88 0.69 14.69
CA ILE A 688 12.16 0.13 15.17
C ILE A 688 12.95 -0.50 14.01
N LEU A 689 12.27 -1.29 13.16
CA LEU A 689 12.90 -1.94 12.00
C LEU A 689 13.45 -0.92 11.00
N MET A 690 12.69 0.13 10.68
CA MET A 690 13.16 1.22 9.80
C MET A 690 14.40 1.91 10.37
N ALA A 691 14.37 2.29 11.66
CA ALA A 691 15.48 2.97 12.32
C ALA A 691 16.76 2.12 12.40
N MET A 692 16.63 0.80 12.31
CA MET A 692 17.71 -0.18 12.42
C MET A 692 18.29 -0.61 11.07
N GLU A 693 17.43 -0.99 10.12
CA GLU A 693 17.85 -1.67 8.89
C GLU A 693 18.09 -0.70 7.72
N LEU A 694 17.75 0.59 7.88
CA LEU A 694 18.00 1.64 6.89
C LEU A 694 19.11 2.58 7.37
N PRO A 695 20.07 2.96 6.50
CA PRO A 695 21.11 3.88 6.90
C PRO A 695 20.51 5.28 7.03
N GLY A 696 20.97 6.08 7.98
CA GLY A 696 20.54 7.47 8.12
C GLY A 696 21.09 8.36 7.01
N ILE A 697 22.33 8.12 6.61
CA ILE A 697 22.99 8.75 5.46
C ILE A 697 23.63 7.65 4.60
N TYR A 698 23.40 7.72 3.29
CA TYR A 698 24.07 6.89 2.30
C TYR A 698 24.94 7.73 1.36
N LEU A 699 26.21 7.35 1.20
CA LEU A 699 27.17 8.04 0.35
C LEU A 699 27.92 7.08 -0.58
N GLN A 700 27.83 7.31 -1.89
CA GLN A 700 28.81 6.77 -2.84
C GLN A 700 29.98 7.73 -2.95
N THR A 701 31.15 7.31 -2.48
CA THR A 701 32.34 8.17 -2.29
C THR A 701 32.99 8.60 -3.61
N ASP A 702 32.88 7.79 -4.66
CA ASP A 702 33.46 8.01 -5.99
C ASP A 702 32.55 8.82 -6.92
N THR A 703 31.24 8.54 -6.92
CA THR A 703 30.24 9.29 -7.73
C THR A 703 29.67 10.50 -7.00
N ARG A 704 29.95 10.62 -5.70
CA ARG A 704 29.45 11.69 -4.81
C ARG A 704 27.92 11.70 -4.69
N LYS A 705 27.29 10.54 -4.89
CA LYS A 705 25.85 10.38 -4.70
C LYS A 705 25.54 10.34 -3.20
N LEU A 706 24.90 11.39 -2.70
CA LEU A 706 24.47 11.53 -1.32
C LEU A 706 22.94 11.35 -1.23
N GLN A 707 22.50 10.48 -0.34
CA GLN A 707 21.09 10.33 0.04
C GLN A 707 20.97 10.40 1.56
N ILE A 708 19.99 11.15 2.03
CA ILE A 708 19.68 11.29 3.46
C ILE A 708 18.31 10.65 3.66
N PHE A 709 18.20 9.84 4.71
CA PHE A 709 16.96 9.17 5.10
C PHE A 709 16.55 9.53 6.52
N ASP A 710 17.52 9.74 7.42
CA ASP A 710 17.27 10.20 8.79
C ASP A 710 16.81 11.67 8.80
N HIS A 711 16.23 12.10 9.92
CA HIS A 711 15.68 13.43 10.13
C HIS A 711 16.77 14.46 10.45
N VAL A 712 17.79 14.51 9.59
CA VAL A 712 18.91 15.46 9.63
C VAL A 712 19.11 16.10 8.25
N GLU A 713 19.92 17.13 8.18
CA GLU A 713 20.40 17.68 6.92
C GLU A 713 21.86 17.31 6.72
N ALA A 714 22.25 16.90 5.51
CA ALA A 714 23.64 16.68 5.19
C ALA A 714 23.99 17.25 3.81
N LYS A 715 25.22 17.73 3.64
CA LYS A 715 25.74 18.19 2.35
C LYS A 715 27.22 17.90 2.21
N ILE A 716 27.66 17.68 0.97
CA ILE A 716 29.08 17.57 0.64
C ILE A 716 29.68 18.98 0.64
N VAL A 717 30.67 19.23 1.49
CA VAL A 717 31.37 20.53 1.57
C VAL A 717 32.76 20.51 0.91
N LYS A 718 33.39 19.34 0.84
CA LYS A 718 34.69 19.17 0.15
C LYS A 718 34.81 17.75 -0.40
N SER A 719 35.47 17.58 -1.54
CA SER A 719 35.87 16.28 -2.09
C SER A 719 37.32 16.36 -2.55
N SER A 720 38.14 15.39 -2.15
CA SER A 720 39.57 15.35 -2.45
C SER A 720 40.06 13.91 -2.61
N ALA A 721 41.36 13.74 -2.88
CA ALA A 721 41.98 12.41 -2.90
C ALA A 721 41.83 11.66 -1.56
N ALA A 722 41.78 12.39 -0.44
CA ALA A 722 41.63 11.84 0.90
C ALA A 722 40.21 11.33 1.21
N GLY A 723 39.18 11.78 0.47
CA GLY A 723 37.78 11.41 0.71
C GLY A 723 36.79 12.56 0.50
N VAL A 724 35.58 12.37 1.03
CA VAL A 724 34.47 13.32 0.98
C VAL A 724 34.23 13.88 2.38
N VAL A 725 34.15 15.20 2.51
CA VAL A 725 33.77 15.85 3.77
C VAL A 725 32.29 16.17 3.72
N LEU A 726 31.54 15.69 4.72
CA LEU A 726 30.14 15.98 4.92
C LEU A 726 29.98 16.97 6.07
N ALA A 727 29.13 17.99 5.87
CA ALA A 727 28.57 18.78 6.97
C ALA A 727 27.17 18.24 7.28
N ILE A 728 26.90 17.95 8.55
CA ILE A 728 25.65 17.34 9.02
C ILE A 728 25.05 18.26 10.10
N SER A 729 23.75 18.53 9.98
CA SER A 729 22.99 19.39 10.89
C SER A 729 21.77 18.64 11.43
N ASN A 730 21.62 18.60 12.74
CA ASN A 730 20.43 18.08 13.40
C ASN A 730 19.56 19.27 13.83
N LYS A 731 18.46 19.50 13.10
CA LYS A 731 17.50 20.57 13.41
C LYS A 731 16.40 20.14 14.37
N THR A 732 16.39 18.88 14.79
CA THR A 732 15.39 18.36 15.71
C THR A 732 15.69 18.79 17.14
N ILE A 733 14.71 18.63 18.02
CA ILE A 733 14.84 18.88 19.47
C ILE A 733 15.45 17.70 20.24
N TYR A 734 15.84 16.64 19.55
CA TYR A 734 16.38 15.43 20.14
C TYR A 734 17.82 15.20 19.66
N ASP A 735 18.67 14.65 20.52
CA ASP A 735 19.98 14.18 20.10
C ASP A 735 19.82 13.05 19.07
N ALA A 736 20.70 13.03 18.06
CA ALA A 736 20.69 12.06 16.98
C ALA A 736 22.00 11.24 16.98
N SER A 737 21.87 9.92 16.83
CA SER A 737 22.96 9.00 16.56
C SER A 737 22.77 8.45 15.14
N VAL A 738 23.28 9.20 14.16
CA VAL A 738 22.98 9.00 12.74
C VAL A 738 23.89 7.92 12.16
N THR A 739 23.33 6.86 11.58
CA THR A 739 24.12 5.84 10.87
C THR A 739 24.57 6.35 9.51
N LEU A 740 25.84 6.14 9.16
CA LEU A 740 26.41 6.49 7.85
C LEU A 740 26.88 5.23 7.13
N PHE A 741 26.26 4.90 6.00
CA PHE A 741 26.75 3.86 5.11
C PHE A 741 27.43 4.47 3.89
N ALA A 742 28.73 4.21 3.74
CA ALA A 742 29.53 4.74 2.64
C ALA A 742 30.24 3.63 1.88
N GLU A 743 30.22 3.71 0.55
CA GLU A 743 30.84 2.73 -0.33
C GLU A 743 31.24 3.33 -1.68
N THR A 744 31.73 2.51 -2.61
CA THR A 744 31.97 2.91 -4.00
C THR A 744 30.81 2.48 -4.91
N SER A 745 30.67 3.09 -6.08
CA SER A 745 29.71 2.63 -7.10
C SER A 745 29.96 1.18 -7.54
N LYS A 746 31.21 0.72 -7.50
CA LYS A 746 31.58 -0.68 -7.74
C LYS A 746 31.02 -1.61 -6.66
N ASP A 747 31.13 -1.25 -5.39
CA ASP A 747 30.61 -2.06 -4.28
C ASP A 747 29.07 -2.03 -4.23
N ALA A 748 28.45 -0.93 -4.64
CA ALA A 748 26.99 -0.82 -4.73
C ALA A 748 26.35 -1.82 -5.71
N SER A 749 27.11 -2.26 -6.73
CA SER A 749 26.67 -3.32 -7.65
C SER A 749 26.62 -4.71 -7.01
N ARG A 750 27.25 -4.89 -5.84
CA ARG A 750 27.25 -6.14 -5.10
C ARG A 750 26.05 -6.20 -4.16
N VAL A 751 25.53 -7.41 -4.00
CA VAL A 751 24.48 -7.72 -3.05
C VAL A 751 24.93 -7.37 -1.63
N MET A 752 24.08 -6.65 -0.89
CA MET A 752 24.27 -6.35 0.53
C MET A 752 23.71 -7.45 1.42
N ASP A 753 24.43 -7.78 2.50
CA ASP A 753 23.99 -8.77 3.48
C ASP A 753 22.90 -8.22 4.42
N TYR A 754 22.03 -9.10 4.93
CA TYR A 754 20.94 -8.77 5.85
C TYR A 754 21.42 -8.20 7.18
N THR A 755 22.64 -8.48 7.62
CA THR A 755 23.19 -7.96 8.89
C THR A 755 24.17 -6.81 8.69
N SER A 756 24.23 -6.22 7.48
CA SER A 756 25.20 -5.15 7.15
C SER A 756 25.06 -3.92 8.05
N PHE A 757 23.85 -3.65 8.55
CA PHE A 757 23.53 -2.51 9.41
C PHE A 757 24.29 -2.51 10.75
N LEU A 758 24.76 -3.66 11.24
CA LEU A 758 25.53 -3.77 12.48
C LEU A 758 26.86 -3.00 12.42
N ASN A 759 27.41 -2.83 11.21
CA ASN A 759 28.75 -2.28 11.00
C ASN A 759 28.74 -0.81 10.57
N TRP A 760 27.57 -0.18 10.46
CA TRP A 760 27.50 1.22 10.04
C TRP A 760 27.98 2.14 11.17
N PRO A 761 28.97 3.02 10.92
CA PRO A 761 29.40 4.00 11.89
C PRO A 761 28.24 4.91 12.31
N LYS A 762 28.18 5.20 13.61
CA LYS A 762 27.20 6.11 14.21
C LYS A 762 27.83 7.46 14.47
N LEU A 763 27.13 8.53 14.09
CA LEU A 763 27.58 9.91 14.21
C LEU A 763 26.68 10.62 15.20
N GLU A 764 27.26 11.05 16.32
CA GLU A 764 26.53 11.77 17.36
C GLU A 764 26.38 13.25 16.98
N VAL A 765 25.14 13.70 16.82
CA VAL A 765 24.79 15.09 16.50
C VAL A 765 23.76 15.58 17.52
N LYS A 766 24.18 16.50 18.38
CA LYS A 766 23.31 17.09 19.41
C LYS A 766 22.09 17.79 18.81
N ALA A 767 21.00 17.87 19.58
CA ALA A 767 19.83 18.65 19.21
C ALA A 767 20.23 20.09 18.84
N GLY A 768 19.78 20.59 17.68
CA GLY A 768 20.19 21.89 17.12
C GLY A 768 21.67 21.99 16.68
N GLY A 769 22.44 20.90 16.77
CA GLY A 769 23.88 20.87 16.58
C GLY A 769 24.31 20.65 15.13
N ASN A 770 25.60 20.84 14.89
CA ASN A 770 26.25 20.61 13.59
C ASN A 770 27.60 19.91 13.79
N ILE A 771 27.95 18.99 12.90
CA ILE A 771 29.26 18.34 12.86
C ILE A 771 29.81 18.32 11.44
N SER A 772 31.13 18.14 11.30
CA SER A 772 31.78 17.84 10.03
C SER A 772 32.52 16.52 10.12
N VAL A 773 32.41 15.68 9.10
CA VAL A 773 33.07 14.37 9.06
C VAL A 773 33.79 14.16 7.74
N LEU A 774 35.01 13.62 7.79
CA LEU A 774 35.72 13.09 6.64
C LEU A 774 35.34 11.62 6.45
N VAL A 775 34.86 11.28 5.26
CA VAL A 775 34.58 9.91 4.83
C VAL A 775 35.64 9.51 3.80
N ALA A 776 36.55 8.64 4.19
CA ALA A 776 37.59 8.11 3.32
C ALA A 776 36.99 7.20 2.23
N LYS A 777 37.76 6.93 1.16
CA LYS A 777 37.30 6.08 0.04
C LYS A 777 36.90 4.65 0.47
N ASN A 778 37.49 4.14 1.54
CA ASN A 778 37.17 2.83 2.10
C ASN A 778 36.00 2.88 3.09
N GLY A 779 35.27 4.00 3.18
CA GLY A 779 34.14 4.20 4.08
C GLY A 779 34.52 4.56 5.53
N LYS A 780 35.81 4.61 5.88
CA LYS A 780 36.24 5.00 7.23
C LYS A 780 35.88 6.46 7.51
N VAL A 781 35.26 6.70 8.67
CA VAL A 781 34.80 8.02 9.09
C VAL A 781 35.72 8.62 10.13
N THR A 782 35.97 9.93 10.06
CA THR A 782 36.75 10.70 11.03
C THR A 782 36.05 12.03 11.30
N LEU A 783 35.77 12.35 12.56
CA LEU A 783 35.22 13.63 12.97
C LEU A 783 36.28 14.73 12.77
N LEU A 784 35.86 15.89 12.25
CA LEU A 784 36.74 17.03 11.94
C LEU A 784 36.54 18.19 12.91
#